data_AF-A0A293NH05-F1
#
_entry.id   AF-A0A293NH05-F1
#
_cell.length_a   1.000
_cell.length_b   1.000
_cell.length_c   1.000
_cell.angle_alpha   90.00
_cell.angle_beta   90.00
_cell.angle_gamma   90.00
#
_symmetry.space_group_name_H-M   'P 1'
#
loop_
_entity.id
_entity.type
_entity.pdbx_description
1 polymer ?
#
loop_
_entity_poly.entity_id
_entity_poly.type
_entity_poly.pdbx_seq_one_letter_code
_entity_poly.pdbx_strand_id
1 'polypeptide(L)'
;MRAVCWWSASIVFLISVLWPMMAFVLFGASPSRDLGPSLHTPSQLWWTTIGWCTGIALCATMVGWGPARLLAARARSGRGAVILVLLLLPIVLPGYAIFSSWWQAWPADSALHGWLVSNGALSMARWCTLGVSMIAWSWPLVTLCAVPMASTWSSQRSDQLAMDGAPMTQRITQRLRHDSSGLLLGFLLVWMLTFANTTCFDLAGIYTVSNELRAMEALGARPIDLLPLAWPSWLLALVVSGLVWRTLRLPDAELQHAAPVVRPSAWMAFGTLWSVSYLLPTVLQWWQAGSLDWSAYMDLYGSSLLQALSRAAAVGVAGLLPLWLLVRLWSDDSPRFRWTAVVLSIGWIACAFVPGTMLGLAVESAWNRADAPALRTGVHASGLALLLALATRTAIIPVLLARWVVRSEPELLRSARRLEHDGGLIAALRPRLVIASVATVMLGAALALGDIPLAAMVAPPAAEPPLAVSLLNAMHYQRPDTVVMTIAALLVAGLMAALVTGGVVAVWNRRVRSMLVPVLLLSCVVVPPGCGPTGDGSRTEPLPVTQRFGHPGRGPGQFVYPRAIATDVDSGRVYVIDKTARVQVFDRAGRWLRDWTMPVFENGKPTGVAVGPGGNVFVADTHEFRVIEFTPEGEEVVRFGTFGQAPGEFTYPTDVAFGPGGTIYVSEYGGNDRIQVFESDGTVRSVIGRFGEAPGEFNRPQSIVIDAGRERLYVADSCNHRIQVLGLDGDVIRIIGSVGRDPGSLHYPYDLVLLEDGSLLVSEFGSSRIQRFDPEGRWLGAWGSHGHGPDQLNAPWSVDRMGETIYILDSGNDRVQMIDAAGAGV
;
A
#
# COMPACT_ATOMS: atom_id res chain seq x y z
N MET A 1 -23.66 35.69 15.37
CA MET A 1 -23.98 34.34 14.81
C MET A 1 -23.14 33.94 13.59
N ARG A 2 -22.94 34.78 12.55
CA ARG A 2 -22.05 34.43 11.41
C ARG A 2 -20.58 34.24 11.79
N ALA A 3 -20.08 35.04 12.74
CA ALA A 3 -18.74 34.87 13.31
C ALA A 3 -18.56 33.52 14.06
N VAL A 4 -19.63 32.96 14.61
CA VAL A 4 -19.56 31.75 15.46
C VAL A 4 -19.34 30.48 14.64
N CYS A 5 -19.89 30.40 13.41
CA CYS A 5 -19.59 29.29 12.49
C CYS A 5 -18.13 29.31 12.04
N TRP A 6 -17.57 30.50 11.80
CA TRP A 6 -16.16 30.68 11.47
C TRP A 6 -15.27 30.25 12.64
N TRP A 7 -15.56 30.70 13.86
CA TRP A 7 -14.81 30.30 15.05
C TRP A 7 -14.88 28.79 15.34
N SER A 8 -16.02 28.14 15.10
CA SER A 8 -16.16 26.69 15.30
C SER A 8 -15.33 25.89 14.28
N ALA A 9 -15.35 26.32 13.01
CA ALA A 9 -14.55 25.72 11.96
C ALA A 9 -13.04 25.99 12.18
N SER A 10 -12.67 27.19 12.60
CA SER A 10 -11.30 27.57 12.93
C SER A 10 -10.75 26.84 14.15
N ILE A 11 -11.56 26.57 15.18
CA ILE A 11 -11.14 25.78 16.36
C ILE A 11 -10.99 24.30 16.02
N VAL A 12 -11.90 23.72 15.22
CA VAL A 12 -11.76 22.34 14.75
C VAL A 12 -10.54 22.20 13.85
N PHE A 13 -10.28 23.18 12.98
CA PHE A 13 -9.06 23.27 12.18
C PHE A 13 -7.82 23.40 13.06
N LEU A 14 -7.84 24.31 14.05
CA LEU A 14 -6.73 24.47 15.02
C LEU A 14 -6.47 23.17 15.79
N ILE A 15 -7.49 22.47 16.28
CA ILE A 15 -7.31 21.23 17.03
C ILE A 15 -6.79 20.10 16.12
N SER A 16 -7.25 20.05 14.86
CA SER A 16 -6.77 19.08 13.87
C SER A 16 -5.32 19.33 13.44
N VAL A 17 -4.86 20.58 13.54
CA VAL A 17 -3.48 21.01 13.21
C VAL A 17 -2.56 20.98 14.44
N LEU A 18 -3.05 21.34 15.62
CA LEU A 18 -2.30 21.43 16.87
C LEU A 18 -2.16 20.09 17.59
N TRP A 19 -3.07 19.13 17.37
CA TRP A 19 -2.95 17.81 17.98
C TRP A 19 -1.75 16.98 17.46
N PRO A 20 -1.45 16.92 16.15
CA PRO A 20 -0.20 16.33 15.65
C PRO A 20 1.05 16.99 16.26
N MET A 21 1.05 18.32 16.43
CA MET A 21 2.12 19.05 17.11
C MET A 21 2.22 18.71 18.61
N MET A 22 1.11 18.38 19.28
CA MET A 22 1.11 18.00 20.68
C MET A 22 1.50 16.53 20.89
N ALA A 23 1.19 15.64 19.94
CA ALA A 23 1.69 14.27 19.90
C ALA A 23 3.23 14.24 19.72
N PHE A 24 3.79 15.18 18.97
CA PHE A 24 5.24 15.41 18.89
C PHE A 24 5.86 15.75 20.26
N VAL A 25 5.20 16.61 21.06
CA VAL A 25 5.69 17.01 22.39
C VAL A 25 5.55 15.89 23.45
N LEU A 26 4.54 15.03 23.33
CA LEU A 26 4.29 13.95 24.30
C LEU A 26 5.07 12.66 23.99
N PHE A 27 5.46 12.42 22.74
CA PHE A 27 6.10 11.16 22.31
C PHE A 27 7.43 11.36 21.55
N GLY A 28 7.90 12.60 21.43
CA GLY A 28 9.15 12.98 20.77
C GLY A 28 10.38 12.61 21.59
N ALA A 29 10.72 11.32 21.61
CA ALA A 29 12.09 10.88 21.85
C ALA A 29 12.38 9.75 20.87
N SER A 30 13.22 10.03 19.88
CA SER A 30 13.95 8.99 19.15
C SER A 30 15.25 8.75 19.92
N PRO A 31 15.43 7.61 20.63
CA PRO A 31 16.72 7.31 21.23
C PRO A 31 17.55 6.42 20.31
N SER A 32 18.86 6.67 20.43
CA SER A 32 20.00 6.00 19.83
C SER A 32 19.91 4.47 19.73
N ARG A 33 20.54 4.02 18.64
CA ARG A 33 20.80 2.66 18.18
C ARG A 33 21.54 1.82 19.21
N ASP A 34 20.88 0.76 19.67
CA ASP A 34 21.45 -0.57 19.86
C ASP A 34 20.32 -1.54 20.23
N LEU A 35 20.49 -2.83 19.87
CA LEU A 35 19.85 -4.05 20.44
C LEU A 35 18.88 -4.84 19.54
N GLY A 36 19.22 -6.13 19.32
CA GLY A 36 18.27 -7.25 19.24
C GLY A 36 17.47 -7.45 17.94
N PRO A 37 16.67 -8.56 17.85
CA PRO A 37 15.86 -8.89 16.67
C PRO A 37 14.67 -7.93 16.43
N SER A 38 14.33 -7.09 17.41
CA SER A 38 13.46 -5.92 17.24
C SER A 38 14.34 -4.67 17.13
N LEU A 39 14.19 -3.89 16.05
CA LEU A 39 14.95 -2.66 15.81
C LEU A 39 14.58 -1.53 16.80
N HIS A 40 13.43 -1.65 17.48
CA HIS A 40 12.90 -0.66 18.42
C HIS A 40 12.37 -1.34 19.70
N THR A 41 12.33 -0.62 20.82
CA THR A 41 11.77 -1.18 22.07
C THR A 41 10.25 -1.39 21.93
N PRO A 42 9.70 -2.58 22.29
CA PRO A 42 8.29 -2.87 22.12
C PRO A 42 7.36 -1.85 22.80
N SER A 43 7.72 -1.38 24.00
CA SER A 43 6.93 -0.38 24.73
C SER A 43 6.82 0.95 23.98
N GLN A 44 7.90 1.43 23.37
CA GLN A 44 7.86 2.67 22.59
C GLN A 44 6.99 2.51 21.35
N LEU A 45 7.13 1.40 20.61
CA LEU A 45 6.28 1.12 19.45
C LEU A 45 4.80 1.13 19.82
N TRP A 46 4.44 0.49 20.93
CA TRP A 46 3.05 0.48 21.42
C TRP A 46 2.54 1.87 21.80
N TRP A 47 3.33 2.68 22.51
CA TRP A 47 2.92 4.05 22.86
C TRP A 47 2.77 4.94 21.63
N THR A 48 3.72 4.88 20.69
CA THR A 48 3.66 5.61 19.42
C THR A 48 2.42 5.20 18.64
N THR A 49 2.19 3.89 18.50
CA THR A 49 1.06 3.36 17.73
C THR A 49 -0.27 3.76 18.36
N ILE A 50 -0.44 3.59 19.67
CA ILE A 50 -1.66 3.97 20.40
C ILE A 50 -1.88 5.48 20.34
N GLY A 51 -0.82 6.28 20.50
CA GLY A 51 -0.87 7.74 20.46
C GLY A 51 -1.41 8.26 19.13
N TRP A 52 -0.87 7.77 18.01
CA TRP A 52 -1.34 8.12 16.67
C TRP A 52 -2.77 7.65 16.40
N CYS A 53 -3.10 6.40 16.72
CA CYS A 53 -4.44 5.87 16.51
C CYS A 53 -5.50 6.64 17.31
N THR A 54 -5.19 6.94 18.57
CA THR A 54 -6.07 7.71 19.46
C THR A 54 -6.21 9.14 18.98
N GLY A 55 -5.13 9.79 18.59
CA GLY A 55 -5.14 11.16 18.10
C GLY A 55 -5.99 11.33 16.84
N ILE A 56 -5.75 10.49 15.83
CA ILE A 56 -6.51 10.51 14.59
C ILE A 56 -7.99 10.23 14.86
N ALA A 57 -8.30 9.21 15.68
CA ALA A 57 -9.68 8.87 16.02
C ALA A 57 -10.41 9.97 16.80
N LEU A 58 -9.75 10.65 17.75
CA LEU A 58 -10.33 11.78 18.49
C LEU A 58 -10.66 12.93 17.53
N CYS A 59 -9.70 13.35 16.70
CA CYS A 59 -9.89 14.43 15.75
C CYS A 59 -10.96 14.10 14.71
N ALA A 60 -10.94 12.90 14.13
CA ALA A 60 -11.97 12.43 13.21
C ALA A 60 -13.37 12.41 13.87
N THR A 61 -13.44 12.06 15.16
CA THR A 61 -14.69 12.07 15.93
C THR A 61 -15.23 13.49 16.12
N MET A 62 -14.36 14.44 16.43
CA MET A 62 -14.71 15.86 16.57
C MET A 62 -15.18 16.45 15.24
N VAL A 63 -14.46 16.16 14.14
CA VAL A 63 -14.80 16.64 12.79
C VAL A 63 -16.11 16.02 12.30
N GLY A 64 -16.29 14.70 12.45
CA GLY A 64 -17.46 13.98 11.94
C GLY A 64 -18.76 14.23 12.70
N TRP A 65 -18.71 14.73 13.93
CA TRP A 65 -19.91 14.99 14.73
C TRP A 65 -20.84 16.06 14.13
N GLY A 66 -20.26 17.17 13.64
CA GLY A 66 -21.03 18.27 13.04
C GLY A 66 -21.82 17.83 11.79
N PRO A 67 -21.14 17.26 10.77
CA PRO A 67 -21.79 16.68 9.58
C PRO A 67 -22.85 15.64 9.92
N ALA A 68 -22.67 14.83 10.97
CA ALA A 68 -23.65 13.82 11.37
C ALA A 68 -25.02 14.45 11.70
N ARG A 69 -25.02 15.56 12.43
CA ARG A 69 -26.27 16.28 12.78
C ARG A 69 -26.90 16.96 11.57
N LEU A 70 -26.10 17.40 10.60
CA LEU A 70 -26.61 17.96 9.34
C LEU A 70 -27.32 16.91 8.49
N LEU A 71 -26.70 15.73 8.36
CA LEU A 71 -27.26 14.63 7.58
C LEU A 71 -28.49 14.04 8.27
N ALA A 72 -28.46 13.86 9.59
CA ALA A 72 -29.61 13.39 10.38
C ALA A 72 -30.87 14.25 10.15
N ALA A 73 -30.71 15.56 9.98
CA ALA A 73 -31.81 16.47 9.71
C ALA A 73 -32.44 16.37 8.31
N ARG A 74 -31.74 15.73 7.37
CA ARG A 74 -32.10 15.70 5.93
C ARG A 74 -32.20 14.28 5.37
N ALA A 75 -31.97 13.25 6.19
CA ALA A 75 -31.95 11.83 5.82
C ALA A 75 -33.22 11.33 5.10
N ARG A 76 -34.33 12.09 5.16
CA ARG A 76 -35.61 11.77 4.50
C ARG A 76 -35.89 12.58 3.22
N SER A 77 -34.95 13.41 2.76
CA SER A 77 -35.08 14.20 1.52
C SER A 77 -34.25 13.60 0.38
N GLY A 78 -34.67 13.76 -0.88
CA GLY A 78 -33.86 13.34 -2.04
C GLY A 78 -32.46 13.97 -2.07
N ARG A 79 -32.31 15.16 -1.46
CA ARG A 79 -31.01 15.83 -1.25
C ARG A 79 -30.12 15.11 -0.22
N GLY A 80 -30.70 14.39 0.74
CA GLY A 80 -29.97 13.59 1.73
C GLY A 80 -29.27 12.36 1.13
N ALA A 81 -29.87 11.76 0.10
CA ALA A 81 -29.25 10.65 -0.64
C ALA A 81 -27.99 11.12 -1.40
N VAL A 82 -28.02 12.30 -2.01
CA VAL A 82 -26.85 12.90 -2.68
C VAL A 82 -25.70 13.15 -1.69
N ILE A 83 -25.98 13.67 -0.50
CA ILE A 83 -24.97 13.88 0.55
C ILE A 83 -24.35 12.55 0.99
N LEU A 84 -25.17 11.51 1.16
CA LEU A 84 -24.69 10.18 1.53
C LEU A 84 -23.73 9.62 0.47
N VAL A 85 -24.06 9.76 -0.81
CA VAL A 85 -23.18 9.35 -1.92
C VAL A 85 -21.88 10.14 -1.91
N LEU A 86 -21.94 11.47 -1.74
CA LEU A 86 -20.75 12.33 -1.66
C LEU A 86 -19.86 12.02 -0.45
N LEU A 87 -20.43 11.55 0.67
CA LEU A 87 -19.68 11.10 1.85
C LEU A 87 -19.01 9.74 1.65
N LEU A 88 -19.59 8.87 0.83
CA LEU A 88 -19.05 7.54 0.56
C LEU A 88 -17.95 7.56 -0.50
N LEU A 89 -18.03 8.47 -1.48
CA LEU A 89 -17.07 8.58 -2.59
C LEU A 89 -15.59 8.61 -2.12
N PRO A 90 -15.20 9.38 -1.09
CA PRO A 90 -13.81 9.45 -0.67
C PRO A 90 -13.36 8.24 0.16
N ILE A 91 -14.28 7.51 0.78
CA ILE A 91 -13.98 6.28 1.50
C ILE A 91 -13.57 5.17 0.52
N VAL A 92 -14.01 5.25 -0.74
CA VAL A 92 -13.61 4.32 -1.82
C VAL A 92 -12.11 4.41 -2.12
N LEU A 93 -11.47 5.54 -1.82
CA LEU A 93 -10.05 5.72 -2.04
C LEU A 93 -9.23 5.11 -0.90
N PRO A 94 -8.12 4.40 -1.22
CA PRO A 94 -7.16 3.97 -0.21
C PRO A 94 -6.58 5.16 0.55
N GLY A 95 -6.48 5.05 1.88
CA GLY A 95 -5.99 6.16 2.73
C GLY A 95 -4.57 6.61 2.39
N TYR A 96 -3.68 5.70 1.98
CA TYR A 96 -2.32 6.03 1.59
C TYR A 96 -2.24 6.86 0.31
N ALA A 97 -3.20 6.69 -0.60
CA ALA A 97 -3.26 7.48 -1.82
C ALA A 97 -3.58 8.94 -1.46
N ILE A 98 -4.52 9.17 -0.55
CA ILE A 98 -4.85 10.51 -0.03
C ILE A 98 -3.66 11.14 0.68
N PHE A 99 -2.95 10.38 1.51
CA PHE A 99 -1.72 10.88 2.15
C PHE A 99 -0.67 11.28 1.10
N SER A 100 -0.43 10.42 0.11
CA SER A 100 0.53 10.71 -0.96
C SER A 100 0.15 11.94 -1.77
N SER A 101 -1.13 12.12 -2.11
CA SER A 101 -1.61 13.32 -2.81
C SER A 101 -1.31 14.59 -2.01
N TRP A 102 -1.55 14.56 -0.70
CA TRP A 102 -1.24 15.69 0.17
C TRP A 102 0.25 15.95 0.33
N TRP A 103 1.07 14.90 0.42
CA TRP A 103 2.52 15.02 0.56
C TRP A 103 3.17 15.54 -0.72
N GLN A 104 2.75 15.03 -1.88
CA GLN A 104 3.27 15.45 -3.19
C GLN A 104 2.83 16.87 -3.57
N ALA A 105 1.71 17.36 -3.03
CA ALA A 105 1.25 18.74 -3.24
C ALA A 105 2.23 19.83 -2.76
N TRP A 106 3.36 19.46 -2.13
CA TRP A 106 4.42 20.36 -1.67
C TRP A 106 5.65 20.19 -2.57
N PRO A 107 5.84 21.04 -3.59
CA PRO A 107 6.99 20.94 -4.50
C PRO A 107 8.32 21.09 -3.75
N ALA A 108 9.31 20.27 -4.09
CA ALA A 108 10.64 20.30 -3.45
C ALA A 108 11.38 21.64 -3.67
N ASP A 109 11.07 22.32 -4.76
CA ASP A 109 11.56 23.64 -5.15
C ASP A 109 10.78 24.82 -4.53
N SER A 110 9.72 24.55 -3.76
CA SER A 110 8.91 25.61 -3.16
C SER A 110 9.63 26.31 -2.00
N ALA A 111 9.35 27.61 -1.83
CA ALA A 111 9.89 28.40 -0.71
C ALA A 111 9.55 27.79 0.67
N LEU A 112 8.38 27.15 0.79
CA LEU A 112 7.97 26.46 2.01
C LEU A 112 8.79 25.20 2.26
N HIS A 113 9.10 24.41 1.21
CA HIS A 113 9.98 23.25 1.32
C HIS A 113 11.40 23.67 1.72
N GLY A 114 11.97 24.67 1.04
CA GLY A 114 13.29 25.22 1.39
C GLY A 114 13.35 25.76 2.83
N TRP A 115 12.28 26.42 3.30
CA TRP A 115 12.16 26.85 4.70
C TRP A 115 12.10 25.67 5.67
N LEU A 116 11.35 24.61 5.36
CA LEU A 116 11.27 23.42 6.21
C LEU A 116 12.60 22.68 6.30
N VAL A 117 13.31 22.53 5.18
CA VAL A 117 14.63 21.89 5.12
C VAL A 117 15.64 22.68 5.93
N SER A 118 15.72 24.00 5.73
CA SER A 118 16.68 24.86 6.46
C SER A 118 16.45 24.92 7.97
N ASN A 119 15.23 24.60 8.44
CA ASN A 119 14.90 24.55 9.86
C ASN A 119 14.81 23.12 10.42
N GLY A 120 15.19 22.09 9.66
CA GLY A 120 15.08 20.68 10.09
C GLY A 120 13.65 20.22 10.38
N ALA A 121 12.65 20.92 9.86
CA ALA A 121 11.22 20.73 10.14
C ALA A 121 10.50 19.83 9.11
N LEU A 122 11.22 19.28 8.12
CA LEU A 122 10.64 18.48 7.04
C LEU A 122 9.91 17.22 7.55
N SER A 123 10.52 16.48 8.48
CA SER A 123 9.88 15.29 9.07
C SER A 123 8.62 15.64 9.85
N MET A 124 8.63 16.76 10.58
CA MET A 124 7.45 17.26 11.30
C MET A 124 6.33 17.64 10.33
N ALA A 125 6.65 18.33 9.23
CA ALA A 125 5.66 18.64 8.19
C ALA A 125 5.04 17.36 7.61
N ARG A 126 5.87 16.33 7.34
CA ARG A 126 5.38 15.03 6.86
C ARG A 126 4.42 14.36 7.85
N TRP A 127 4.72 14.41 9.14
CA TRP A 127 3.87 13.86 10.20
C TRP A 127 2.56 14.63 10.35
N CYS A 128 2.60 15.96 10.27
CA CYS A 128 1.39 16.79 10.25
C CYS A 128 0.51 16.46 9.04
N THR A 129 1.11 16.31 7.86
CA THR A 129 0.40 15.88 6.64
C THR A 129 -0.26 14.53 6.84
N LEU A 130 0.44 13.55 7.43
CA LEU A 130 -0.14 12.25 7.77
C LEU A 130 -1.39 12.40 8.63
N GLY A 131 -1.29 13.16 9.73
CA GLY A 131 -2.41 13.39 10.65
C GLY A 131 -3.62 14.00 9.92
N VAL A 132 -3.38 15.07 9.16
CA VAL A 132 -4.43 15.76 8.39
C VAL A 132 -5.06 14.81 7.37
N SER A 133 -4.27 14.08 6.58
CA SER A 133 -4.79 13.16 5.56
C SER A 133 -5.60 12.02 6.16
N MET A 134 -5.18 11.46 7.29
CA MET A 134 -5.90 10.36 7.95
C MET A 134 -7.18 10.83 8.64
N ILE A 135 -7.18 12.03 9.22
CA ILE A 135 -8.40 12.66 9.74
C ILE A 135 -9.36 12.94 8.58
N ALA A 136 -8.85 13.56 7.51
CA ALA A 136 -9.58 13.86 6.28
C ALA A 136 -10.23 12.60 5.71
N TRP A 137 -9.51 11.48 5.62
CA TRP A 137 -10.05 10.22 5.11
C TRP A 137 -11.13 9.60 6.01
N SER A 138 -10.97 9.68 7.33
CA SER A 138 -11.74 8.86 8.28
C SER A 138 -12.94 9.54 8.95
N TRP A 139 -13.03 10.87 8.97
CA TRP A 139 -14.17 11.58 9.58
C TRP A 139 -15.55 11.24 8.97
N PRO A 140 -15.71 10.88 7.67
CA PRO A 140 -16.99 10.45 7.15
C PRO A 140 -17.50 9.16 7.82
N LEU A 141 -16.61 8.28 8.26
CA LEU A 141 -17.00 7.04 8.94
C LEU A 141 -17.66 7.34 10.29
N VAL A 142 -17.11 8.29 11.05
CA VAL A 142 -17.72 8.78 12.29
C VAL A 142 -19.08 9.40 11.99
N THR A 143 -19.18 10.19 10.91
CA THR A 143 -20.44 10.80 10.48
C THR A 143 -21.52 9.73 10.29
N LEU A 144 -21.21 8.66 9.56
CA LEU A 144 -22.14 7.55 9.33
C LEU A 144 -22.57 6.84 10.62
N CYS A 145 -21.67 6.71 11.59
CA CYS A 145 -21.96 6.08 12.88
C CYS A 145 -22.81 6.96 13.81
N ALA A 146 -22.63 8.28 13.76
CA ALA A 146 -23.32 9.22 14.63
C ALA A 146 -24.71 9.64 14.12
N VAL A 147 -24.96 9.58 12.81
CA VAL A 147 -26.25 9.97 12.19
C VAL A 147 -27.47 9.27 12.80
N PRO A 148 -27.48 7.95 13.03
CA PRO A 148 -28.62 7.28 13.65
C PRO A 148 -28.98 7.85 15.03
N MET A 149 -27.98 8.13 15.87
CA MET A 149 -28.19 8.71 17.20
C MET A 149 -28.62 10.17 17.12
N ALA A 150 -27.98 10.95 16.24
CA ALA A 150 -28.35 12.35 16.03
C ALA A 150 -29.79 12.50 15.51
N SER A 151 -30.30 11.51 14.76
CA SER A 151 -31.65 11.52 14.19
C SER A 151 -32.78 11.33 15.21
N THR A 152 -32.49 10.82 16.41
CA THR A 152 -33.48 10.64 17.48
C THR A 152 -33.59 11.85 18.42
N TRP A 153 -32.80 12.90 18.17
CA TRP A 153 -32.86 14.12 18.97
C TRP A 153 -34.06 15.01 18.58
N SER A 154 -35.02 15.20 19.49
CA SER A 154 -36.24 15.97 19.21
C SER A 154 -35.99 17.49 19.17
N SER A 155 -36.76 18.20 18.33
CA SER A 155 -36.79 19.67 18.29
C SER A 155 -37.29 20.22 19.63
N GLN A 156 -38.33 19.60 20.20
CA GLN A 156 -38.90 19.96 21.51
C GLN A 156 -37.86 19.99 22.63
N ARG A 157 -36.92 19.04 22.66
CA ARG A 157 -35.83 19.04 23.66
C ARG A 157 -34.86 20.21 23.45
N SER A 158 -34.66 20.63 22.20
CA SER A 158 -33.84 21.82 21.89
C SER A 158 -34.53 23.11 22.31
N ASP A 159 -35.84 23.18 22.11
CA ASP A 159 -36.68 24.33 22.48
C ASP A 159 -36.81 24.43 24.00
N GLN A 160 -36.99 23.30 24.69
CA GLN A 160 -36.99 23.24 26.16
C GLN A 160 -35.68 23.75 26.75
N LEU A 161 -34.52 23.25 26.29
CA LEU A 161 -33.22 23.77 26.72
C LEU A 161 -33.01 25.26 26.38
N ALA A 162 -33.67 25.76 25.34
CA ALA A 162 -33.64 27.17 25.02
C ALA A 162 -34.50 28.01 25.97
N MET A 163 -35.70 27.52 26.31
CA MET A 163 -36.62 28.16 27.26
C MET A 163 -36.09 28.12 28.70
N ASP A 164 -35.40 27.04 29.09
CA ASP A 164 -34.76 26.89 30.40
C ASP A 164 -33.51 27.79 30.57
N GLY A 165 -33.17 28.62 29.58
CA GLY A 165 -32.02 29.51 29.63
C GLY A 165 -30.66 28.79 29.62
N ALA A 166 -30.63 27.49 29.29
CA ALA A 166 -29.42 26.68 29.41
C ALA A 166 -28.27 27.29 28.57
N PRO A 167 -27.05 27.47 29.13
CA PRO A 167 -25.92 28.00 28.41
C PRO A 167 -25.51 27.09 27.25
N MET A 168 -24.81 27.66 26.26
CA MET A 168 -24.39 26.94 25.04
C MET A 168 -23.57 25.68 25.34
N THR A 169 -22.71 25.72 26.36
CA THR A 169 -21.93 24.58 26.82
C THR A 169 -22.82 23.43 27.25
N GLN A 170 -23.84 23.68 28.08
CA GLN A 170 -24.79 22.66 28.52
C GLN A 170 -25.59 22.06 27.36
N ARG A 171 -26.00 22.89 26.39
CA ARG A 171 -26.70 22.42 25.18
C ARG A 171 -25.81 21.48 24.34
N ILE A 172 -24.53 21.80 24.21
CA ILE A 172 -23.54 20.97 23.51
C ILE A 172 -23.29 19.66 24.27
N THR A 173 -23.06 19.73 25.59
CA THR A 173 -22.78 18.55 26.42
C THR A 173 -23.94 17.56 26.41
N GLN A 174 -25.19 18.03 26.47
CA GLN A 174 -26.34 17.13 26.39
C GLN A 174 -26.46 16.44 25.02
N ARG A 175 -26.14 17.16 23.93
CA ARG A 175 -26.11 16.58 22.58
C ARG A 175 -25.00 15.54 22.44
N LEU A 176 -23.81 15.82 22.95
CA LEU A 176 -22.70 14.86 22.95
C LEU A 176 -23.03 13.62 23.78
N ARG A 177 -23.67 13.78 24.95
CA ARG A 177 -24.12 12.63 25.77
C ARG A 177 -25.12 11.77 25.02
N HIS A 178 -26.06 12.39 24.29
CA HIS A 178 -27.03 11.67 23.47
C HIS A 178 -26.39 10.93 22.29
N ASP A 179 -25.44 11.57 21.60
CA ASP A 179 -24.77 10.99 20.43
C ASP A 179 -23.58 10.07 20.81
N SER A 180 -23.24 9.98 22.11
CA SER A 180 -21.98 9.42 22.64
C SER A 180 -21.66 8.01 22.14
N SER A 181 -22.69 7.21 21.88
CA SER A 181 -22.55 5.85 21.43
C SER A 181 -22.18 5.70 19.96
N GLY A 182 -22.81 6.53 19.10
CA GLY A 182 -22.46 6.61 17.69
C GLY A 182 -21.07 7.22 17.51
N LEU A 183 -20.72 8.19 18.35
CA LEU A 183 -19.38 8.78 18.41
C LEU A 183 -18.33 7.77 18.90
N LEU A 184 -18.61 7.00 19.96
CA LEU A 184 -17.70 5.97 20.44
C LEU A 184 -17.53 4.84 19.41
N LEU A 185 -18.60 4.43 18.72
CA LEU A 185 -18.48 3.46 17.64
C LEU A 185 -17.61 4.00 16.49
N GLY A 186 -17.86 5.24 16.05
CA GLY A 186 -17.04 5.90 15.04
C GLY A 186 -15.57 6.00 15.45
N PHE A 187 -15.31 6.43 16.68
CA PHE A 187 -13.97 6.49 17.28
C PHE A 187 -13.25 5.14 17.18
N LEU A 188 -13.89 4.06 17.66
CA LEU A 188 -13.27 2.73 17.69
C LEU A 188 -12.99 2.20 16.28
N LEU A 189 -13.87 2.47 15.30
CA LEU A 189 -13.65 2.08 13.91
C LEU A 189 -12.50 2.86 13.26
N VAL A 190 -12.42 4.18 13.47
CA VAL A 190 -11.29 4.96 12.95
C VAL A 190 -9.99 4.49 13.60
N TRP A 191 -10.00 4.30 14.93
CA TRP A 191 -8.85 3.79 15.68
C TRP A 191 -8.35 2.46 15.10
N MET A 192 -9.26 1.53 14.82
CA MET A 192 -8.97 0.23 14.19
C MET A 192 -8.35 0.35 12.79
N LEU A 193 -8.93 1.19 11.95
CA LEU A 193 -8.44 1.41 10.58
C LEU A 193 -7.06 2.05 10.60
N THR A 194 -6.82 3.01 11.49
CA THR A 194 -5.50 3.62 11.68
C THR A 194 -4.49 2.59 12.20
N PHE A 195 -4.85 1.78 13.19
CA PHE A 195 -3.96 0.76 13.78
C PHE A 195 -3.45 -0.25 12.75
N ALA A 196 -4.30 -0.59 11.79
CA ALA A 196 -3.96 -1.53 10.74
C ALA A 196 -3.28 -0.90 9.51
N ASN A 197 -3.20 0.43 9.43
CA ASN A 197 -2.66 1.12 8.26
C ASN A 197 -1.14 1.29 8.36
N THR A 198 -0.39 0.28 7.98
CA THR A 198 1.09 0.34 7.99
C THR A 198 1.66 1.36 6.99
N THR A 199 1.07 1.43 5.80
CA THR A 199 1.66 2.12 4.65
C THR A 199 1.74 3.62 4.83
N CYS A 200 0.70 4.25 5.39
CA CYS A 200 0.74 5.68 5.65
C CYS A 200 1.83 6.05 6.66
N PHE A 201 2.02 5.21 7.69
CA PHE A 201 3.08 5.41 8.67
C PHE A 201 4.47 5.13 8.07
N ASP A 202 4.63 4.10 7.24
CA ASP A 202 5.87 3.83 6.48
C ASP A 202 6.28 5.04 5.62
N LEU A 203 5.37 5.55 4.80
CA LEU A 203 5.64 6.71 3.93
C LEU A 203 5.90 7.99 4.74
N ALA A 204 5.31 8.11 5.93
CA ALA A 204 5.57 9.18 6.88
C ALA A 204 6.82 8.94 7.76
N GLY A 205 7.47 7.77 7.65
CA GLY A 205 8.61 7.32 8.47
C GLY A 205 8.34 7.36 9.96
N ILE A 206 7.15 6.92 10.36
CA ILE A 206 6.77 6.67 11.74
C ILE A 206 6.73 5.16 11.92
N TYR A 207 7.52 4.64 12.86
CA TYR A 207 7.53 3.21 13.17
C TYR A 207 6.37 2.85 14.09
N THR A 208 5.52 1.93 13.66
CA THR A 208 4.43 1.36 14.47
C THR A 208 4.65 -0.12 14.72
N VAL A 209 3.89 -0.70 15.65
CA VAL A 209 3.88 -2.15 15.92
C VAL A 209 3.67 -2.95 14.63
N SER A 210 2.76 -2.50 13.78
CA SER A 210 2.44 -3.20 12.53
C SER A 210 3.59 -3.14 11.51
N ASN A 211 4.36 -2.04 11.49
CA ASN A 211 5.56 -1.90 10.66
C ASN A 211 6.66 -2.86 11.15
N GLU A 212 6.89 -2.90 12.46
CA GLU A 212 7.91 -3.75 13.07
C GLU A 212 7.59 -5.25 12.88
N LEU A 213 6.32 -5.67 13.04
CA LEU A 213 5.91 -7.05 12.78
C LEU A 213 6.20 -7.50 11.35
N ARG A 214 5.91 -6.63 10.37
CA ARG A 214 6.21 -6.88 8.95
C ARG A 214 7.72 -6.90 8.70
N ALA A 215 8.48 -6.02 9.37
CA ALA A 215 9.93 -6.00 9.26
C ALA A 215 10.54 -7.29 9.83
N MET A 216 10.11 -7.73 11.02
CA MET A 216 10.55 -8.98 11.64
C MET A 216 10.22 -10.20 10.77
N GLU A 217 9.02 -10.26 10.21
CA GLU A 217 8.64 -11.29 9.25
C GLU A 217 9.53 -11.28 8.01
N ALA A 218 9.72 -10.12 7.37
CA ALA A 218 10.60 -9.98 6.21
C ALA A 218 12.07 -10.34 6.52
N LEU A 219 12.45 -10.34 7.81
CA LEU A 219 13.74 -10.80 8.30
C LEU A 219 13.76 -12.31 8.62
N GLY A 220 12.68 -13.04 8.35
CA GLY A 220 12.55 -14.47 8.60
C GLY A 220 12.24 -14.84 10.06
N ALA A 221 11.73 -13.90 10.87
CA ALA A 221 11.38 -14.19 12.26
C ALA A 221 10.33 -15.31 12.34
N ARG A 222 10.53 -16.27 13.24
CA ARG A 222 9.55 -17.35 13.43
C ARG A 222 8.31 -16.78 14.12
N PRO A 223 7.13 -17.38 13.94
CA PRO A 223 5.91 -16.89 14.59
C PRO A 223 6.02 -16.73 16.12
N ILE A 224 6.82 -17.57 16.79
CA ILE A 224 7.10 -17.49 18.23
C ILE A 224 7.86 -16.21 18.61
N ASP A 225 8.73 -15.73 17.72
CA ASP A 225 9.55 -14.53 17.92
C ASP A 225 8.70 -13.25 17.75
N LEU A 226 7.56 -13.34 17.06
CA LEU A 226 6.61 -12.24 16.89
C LEU A 226 5.66 -12.08 18.09
N LEU A 227 5.39 -13.15 18.85
CA LEU A 227 4.40 -13.14 19.93
C LEU A 227 4.62 -12.02 20.96
N PRO A 228 5.83 -11.75 21.47
CA PRO A 228 6.05 -10.72 22.49
C PRO A 228 5.59 -9.33 22.07
N LEU A 229 5.73 -9.00 20.79
CA LEU A 229 5.28 -7.74 20.22
C LEU A 229 3.78 -7.77 19.88
N ALA A 230 3.26 -8.92 19.46
CA ALA A 230 1.96 -9.04 18.84
C ALA A 230 0.80 -9.34 19.82
N TRP A 231 1.05 -10.03 20.94
CA TRP A 231 0.00 -10.45 21.88
C TRP A 231 -0.86 -9.32 22.46
N PRO A 232 -0.37 -8.09 22.71
CA PRO A 232 -1.22 -7.02 23.25
C PRO A 232 -2.32 -6.61 22.25
N SER A 233 -2.10 -6.83 20.95
CA SER A 233 -3.10 -6.54 19.91
C SER A 233 -4.35 -7.42 20.05
N TRP A 234 -4.17 -8.69 20.44
CA TRP A 234 -5.28 -9.63 20.64
C TRP A 234 -6.08 -9.28 21.88
N LEU A 235 -5.42 -8.95 22.99
CA LEU A 235 -6.09 -8.48 24.20
C LEU A 235 -6.91 -7.22 23.91
N LEU A 236 -6.31 -6.27 23.18
CA LEU A 236 -6.96 -5.04 22.77
C LEU A 236 -8.16 -5.29 21.87
N ALA A 237 -8.04 -6.19 20.89
CA ALA A 237 -9.14 -6.60 20.02
C ALA A 237 -10.32 -7.17 20.83
N LEU A 238 -10.06 -7.99 21.86
CA LEU A 238 -11.09 -8.51 22.75
C LEU A 238 -11.77 -7.42 23.59
N VAL A 239 -10.99 -6.54 24.21
CA VAL A 239 -11.50 -5.42 25.02
C VAL A 239 -12.35 -4.49 24.17
N VAL A 240 -11.84 -4.10 23.00
CA VAL A 240 -12.56 -3.22 22.08
C VAL A 240 -13.81 -3.91 21.53
N SER A 241 -13.76 -5.20 21.24
CA SER A 241 -14.95 -5.98 20.84
C SER A 241 -16.05 -5.91 21.89
N GLY A 242 -15.69 -6.03 23.19
CA GLY A 242 -16.63 -5.86 24.30
C GLY A 242 -17.23 -4.45 24.38
N LEU A 243 -16.42 -3.42 24.13
CA LEU A 243 -16.87 -2.02 24.11
C LEU A 243 -17.82 -1.74 22.93
N VAL A 244 -17.44 -2.15 21.70
CA VAL A 244 -18.28 -2.05 20.50
C VAL A 244 -19.59 -2.82 20.73
N TRP A 245 -19.51 -4.01 21.30
CA TRP A 245 -20.70 -4.79 21.61
C TRP A 245 -21.65 -4.08 22.56
N ARG A 246 -21.11 -3.40 23.59
CA ARG A 246 -21.88 -2.61 24.54
C ARG A 246 -22.51 -1.38 23.89
N THR A 247 -21.80 -0.65 23.03
CA THR A 247 -22.39 0.50 22.32
C THR A 247 -23.52 0.07 21.39
N LEU A 248 -23.36 -1.09 20.76
CA LEU A 248 -24.40 -1.69 19.95
C LEU A 248 -25.61 -2.20 20.75
N ARG A 249 -25.61 -2.18 22.10
CA ARG A 249 -26.75 -2.62 22.94
C ARG A 249 -27.72 -1.50 23.34
N LEU A 250 -27.47 -0.24 23.01
CA LEU A 250 -28.28 0.90 23.49
C LEU A 250 -29.77 0.86 23.10
N PRO A 251 -30.65 1.56 23.86
CA PRO A 251 -32.07 1.25 23.99
C PRO A 251 -32.88 1.57 22.72
N ASP A 252 -34.00 0.87 22.55
CA ASP A 252 -35.08 1.22 21.64
C ASP A 252 -35.63 2.60 22.08
N ALA A 253 -35.10 3.68 21.50
CA ALA A 253 -35.72 4.98 21.62
C ALA A 253 -36.87 5.02 20.60
N GLU A 254 -38.11 5.22 21.08
CA GLU A 254 -39.24 5.55 20.23
C GLU A 254 -38.82 6.66 19.25
N LEU A 255 -38.84 6.35 17.96
CA LEU A 255 -38.59 7.30 16.88
C LEU A 255 -39.75 8.31 16.83
N GLN A 256 -39.80 9.25 17.78
CA GLN A 256 -40.72 10.37 17.70
C GLN A 256 -40.29 11.30 16.56
N HIS A 257 -41.29 11.64 15.75
CA HIS A 257 -41.11 12.31 14.47
C HIS A 257 -40.91 13.81 14.68
N ALA A 258 -39.66 14.28 14.66
CA ALA A 258 -39.35 15.69 14.56
C ALA A 258 -38.42 15.95 13.37
N ALA A 259 -38.82 16.83 12.45
CA ALA A 259 -37.98 17.30 11.37
C ALA A 259 -37.07 18.44 11.87
N PRO A 260 -35.73 18.34 11.78
CA PRO A 260 -34.88 19.43 12.24
C PRO A 260 -34.74 20.53 11.17
N VAL A 261 -34.73 21.79 11.60
CA VAL A 261 -34.51 22.96 10.73
C VAL A 261 -33.01 23.22 10.58
N VAL A 262 -32.45 22.95 9.40
CA VAL A 262 -31.02 23.24 9.08
C VAL A 262 -30.89 24.58 8.38
N ARG A 263 -29.97 25.43 8.85
CA ARG A 263 -29.66 26.74 8.25
C ARG A 263 -28.70 26.62 7.04
N PRO A 264 -28.79 27.52 6.03
CA PRO A 264 -27.94 27.51 4.84
C PRO A 264 -26.42 27.54 5.10
N SER A 265 -25.96 28.18 6.18
CA SER A 265 -24.52 28.31 6.48
C SER A 265 -23.80 26.99 6.79
N ALA A 266 -24.53 25.93 7.13
CA ALA A 266 -23.93 24.64 7.41
C ALA A 266 -23.52 23.87 6.13
N TRP A 267 -24.11 24.24 4.99
CA TRP A 267 -23.75 23.65 3.68
C TRP A 267 -22.40 24.12 3.18
N MET A 268 -22.08 25.39 3.42
CA MET A 268 -20.74 25.92 3.11
C MET A 268 -19.69 25.19 3.93
N ALA A 269 -19.93 24.94 5.22
CA ALA A 269 -18.98 24.21 6.07
C ALA A 269 -18.77 22.75 5.60
N PHE A 270 -19.84 22.03 5.24
CA PHE A 270 -19.72 20.67 4.70
C PHE A 270 -18.99 20.65 3.35
N GLY A 271 -19.38 21.54 2.43
CA GLY A 271 -18.74 21.67 1.12
C GLY A 271 -17.25 22.00 1.25
N THR A 272 -16.89 22.94 2.13
CA THR A 272 -15.49 23.28 2.41
C THR A 272 -14.71 22.11 3.00
N LEU A 273 -15.27 21.40 4.00
CA LEU A 273 -14.61 20.22 4.58
C LEU A 273 -14.37 19.14 3.54
N TRP A 274 -15.36 18.86 2.68
CA TRP A 274 -15.25 17.88 1.62
C TRP A 274 -14.24 18.30 0.54
N SER A 275 -14.30 19.56 0.07
CA SER A 275 -13.40 20.09 -0.95
C SER A 275 -11.95 20.12 -0.47
N VAL A 276 -11.71 20.56 0.77
CA VAL A 276 -10.35 20.60 1.34
C VAL A 276 -9.84 19.19 1.56
N SER A 277 -10.65 18.27 2.10
CA SER A 277 -10.20 16.91 2.44
C SER A 277 -9.78 16.08 1.22
N TYR A 278 -10.45 16.26 0.07
CA TYR A 278 -10.37 15.31 -1.04
C TYR A 278 -10.21 15.94 -2.42
N LEU A 279 -10.99 16.97 -2.75
CA LEU A 279 -10.95 17.58 -4.08
C LEU A 279 -9.62 18.32 -4.30
N LEU A 280 -9.22 19.14 -3.32
CA LEU A 280 -8.00 19.93 -3.38
C LEU A 280 -6.73 19.08 -3.58
N PRO A 281 -6.41 18.08 -2.75
CA PRO A 281 -5.19 17.29 -2.94
C PRO A 281 -5.19 16.53 -4.27
N THR A 282 -6.34 16.00 -4.69
CA THR A 282 -6.46 15.29 -5.98
C THR A 282 -6.22 16.23 -7.17
N VAL A 283 -6.77 17.45 -7.12
CA VAL A 283 -6.58 18.47 -8.17
C VAL A 283 -5.14 18.98 -8.19
N LEU A 284 -4.53 19.22 -7.03
CA LEU A 284 -3.13 19.65 -6.95
C LEU A 284 -2.18 18.60 -7.51
N GLN A 285 -2.40 17.33 -7.18
CA GLN A 285 -1.59 16.23 -7.72
C GLN A 285 -1.80 16.07 -9.23
N TRP A 286 -3.03 16.24 -9.72
CA TRP A 286 -3.30 16.22 -11.16
C TRP A 286 -2.60 17.35 -11.90
N TRP A 287 -2.53 18.54 -11.30
CA TRP A 287 -1.78 19.67 -11.87
C TRP A 287 -0.27 19.39 -11.97
N GLN A 288 0.30 18.63 -11.02
CA GLN A 288 1.72 18.26 -11.01
C GLN A 288 2.07 17.09 -11.94
N ALA A 289 1.11 16.24 -12.29
CA ALA A 289 1.35 15.04 -13.10
C ALA A 289 1.83 15.33 -14.54
N GLY A 290 1.77 16.59 -15.01
CA GLY A 290 2.23 16.98 -16.34
C GLY A 290 1.36 16.40 -17.46
N SER A 291 1.69 15.19 -17.92
CA SER A 291 0.97 14.42 -18.95
C SER A 291 0.36 13.15 -18.35
N LEU A 292 -0.87 12.83 -18.75
CA LEU A 292 -1.54 11.58 -18.37
C LEU A 292 -1.64 10.66 -19.59
N ASP A 293 -0.70 9.74 -19.74
CA ASP A 293 -0.74 8.73 -20.80
C ASP A 293 -1.55 7.49 -20.36
N TRP A 294 -2.87 7.55 -20.59
CA TRP A 294 -3.79 6.45 -20.29
C TRP A 294 -3.47 5.15 -21.02
N SER A 295 -2.80 5.21 -22.17
CA SER A 295 -2.41 3.99 -22.90
C SER A 295 -1.28 3.26 -22.17
N ALA A 296 -0.17 3.94 -21.89
CA ALA A 296 0.94 3.39 -21.12
C ALA A 296 0.52 2.91 -19.72
N TYR A 297 -0.35 3.65 -19.04
CA TYR A 297 -0.91 3.22 -17.75
C TYR A 297 -1.71 1.91 -17.87
N MET A 298 -2.55 1.78 -18.90
CA MET A 298 -3.33 0.55 -19.08
C MET A 298 -2.46 -0.63 -19.49
N ASP A 299 -1.41 -0.40 -20.28
CA ASP A 299 -0.44 -1.43 -20.66
C ASP A 299 0.35 -1.95 -19.45
N LEU A 300 0.68 -1.07 -18.50
CA LEU A 300 1.41 -1.44 -17.29
C LEU A 300 0.53 -1.95 -16.15
N TYR A 301 -0.65 -1.37 -15.94
CA TYR A 301 -1.43 -1.58 -14.71
C TYR A 301 -2.87 -2.05 -14.96
N GLY A 302 -3.34 -2.11 -16.21
CA GLY A 302 -4.75 -2.40 -16.53
C GLY A 302 -5.22 -3.78 -16.04
N SER A 303 -4.39 -4.81 -16.21
CA SER A 303 -4.63 -6.16 -15.70
C SER A 303 -4.63 -6.22 -14.17
N SER A 304 -3.65 -5.60 -13.52
CA SER A 304 -3.55 -5.52 -12.05
C SER A 304 -4.74 -4.74 -11.45
N LEU A 305 -5.19 -3.68 -12.14
CA LEU A 305 -6.38 -2.91 -11.79
C LEU A 305 -7.64 -3.77 -11.88
N LEU A 306 -7.83 -4.50 -12.98
CA LEU A 306 -8.98 -5.39 -13.16
C LEU A 306 -9.01 -6.51 -12.11
N GLN A 307 -7.85 -7.09 -11.77
CA GLN A 307 -7.72 -8.06 -10.70
C GLN A 307 -8.05 -7.47 -9.33
N ALA A 308 -7.57 -6.26 -9.03
CA ALA A 308 -7.88 -5.58 -7.78
C ALA A 308 -9.39 -5.28 -7.65
N LEU A 309 -10.01 -4.76 -8.72
CA LEU A 309 -11.44 -4.46 -8.77
C LEU A 309 -12.31 -5.72 -8.65
N SER A 310 -11.94 -6.81 -9.32
CA SER A 310 -12.67 -8.08 -9.23
C SER A 310 -12.59 -8.70 -7.83
N ARG A 311 -11.40 -8.71 -7.20
CA ARG A 311 -11.23 -9.17 -5.82
C ARG A 311 -12.02 -8.29 -4.84
N ALA A 312 -11.97 -6.98 -5.01
CA ALA A 312 -12.71 -6.04 -4.18
C ALA A 312 -14.23 -6.25 -4.30
N ALA A 313 -14.72 -6.44 -5.53
CA ALA A 313 -16.12 -6.79 -5.77
C ALA A 313 -16.49 -8.13 -5.12
N ALA A 314 -15.64 -9.15 -5.24
CA ALA A 314 -15.86 -10.46 -4.62
C ALA A 314 -15.93 -10.37 -3.08
N VAL A 315 -15.03 -9.61 -2.44
CA VAL A 315 -15.06 -9.37 -0.99
C VAL A 315 -16.34 -8.62 -0.57
N GLY A 316 -16.70 -7.56 -1.31
CA GLY A 316 -17.93 -6.82 -1.06
C GLY A 316 -19.19 -7.68 -1.16
N VAL A 317 -19.27 -8.53 -2.19
CA VAL A 317 -20.37 -9.47 -2.42
C VAL A 317 -20.39 -10.59 -1.36
N ALA A 318 -19.22 -11.13 -1.00
CA ALA A 318 -19.10 -12.13 0.06
C ALA A 318 -19.61 -11.60 1.40
N GLY A 319 -19.45 -10.30 1.68
CA GLY A 319 -20.01 -9.62 2.85
C GLY A 319 -21.54 -9.64 2.93
N LEU A 320 -22.27 -9.90 1.83
CA LEU A 320 -23.73 -10.01 1.87
C LEU A 320 -24.20 -11.25 2.64
N LEU A 321 -23.44 -12.35 2.58
CA LEU A 321 -23.75 -13.57 3.31
C LEU A 321 -23.81 -13.36 4.84
N PRO A 322 -22.76 -12.84 5.51
CA PRO A 322 -22.81 -12.56 6.94
C PRO A 322 -23.85 -11.50 7.29
N LEU A 323 -24.07 -10.49 6.44
CA LEU A 323 -25.14 -9.50 6.64
C LEU A 323 -26.50 -10.20 6.74
N TRP A 324 -26.84 -11.03 5.76
CA TRP A 324 -28.15 -11.67 5.67
C TRP A 324 -28.35 -12.75 6.73
N LEU A 325 -27.31 -13.54 6.99
CA LEU A 325 -27.30 -14.51 8.09
C LEU A 325 -27.58 -13.81 9.41
N LEU A 326 -26.85 -12.74 9.72
CA LEU A 326 -27.04 -12.00 10.97
C LEU A 326 -28.39 -11.32 11.04
N VAL A 327 -28.89 -10.72 9.95
CA VAL A 327 -30.25 -10.16 9.93
C VAL A 327 -31.25 -11.26 10.29
N ARG A 328 -31.15 -12.45 9.70
CA ARG A 328 -32.04 -13.59 10.01
C ARG A 328 -31.93 -14.01 11.48
N LEU A 329 -30.71 -14.22 11.98
CA LEU A 329 -30.48 -14.67 13.35
C LEU A 329 -30.93 -13.64 14.39
N TRP A 330 -30.73 -12.34 14.13
CA TRP A 330 -31.17 -11.25 14.99
C TRP A 330 -32.68 -11.02 14.94
N SER A 331 -33.31 -11.38 13.82
CA SER A 331 -34.74 -11.24 13.61
C SER A 331 -35.56 -12.37 14.23
N ASP A 332 -34.89 -13.44 14.68
CA ASP A 332 -35.52 -14.59 15.33
C ASP A 332 -35.64 -14.35 16.86
N ASP A 333 -36.79 -14.74 17.42
CA ASP A 333 -37.07 -14.58 18.85
C ASP A 333 -36.47 -15.71 19.71
N SER A 334 -35.99 -16.80 19.10
CA SER A 334 -35.36 -17.92 19.79
C SER A 334 -34.07 -17.51 20.53
N PRO A 335 -33.94 -17.85 21.84
CA PRO A 335 -32.73 -17.58 22.60
C PRO A 335 -31.47 -18.20 21.99
N ARG A 336 -31.60 -19.37 21.34
CA ARG A 336 -30.47 -20.06 20.68
C ARG A 336 -29.95 -19.24 19.50
N PHE A 337 -30.83 -18.79 18.60
CA PHE A 337 -30.43 -17.98 17.43
C PHE A 337 -29.85 -16.63 17.83
N ARG A 338 -30.43 -15.98 18.85
CA ARG A 338 -29.87 -14.74 19.41
C ARG A 338 -28.47 -14.95 19.99
N TRP A 339 -28.25 -16.03 20.73
CA TRP A 339 -26.93 -16.35 21.27
C TRP A 339 -25.92 -16.65 20.15
N THR A 340 -26.31 -17.40 19.12
CA THR A 340 -25.47 -17.61 17.93
C THR A 340 -25.11 -16.29 17.24
N ALA A 341 -26.07 -15.38 17.07
CA ALA A 341 -25.83 -14.06 16.49
C ALA A 341 -24.82 -13.25 17.31
N VAL A 342 -24.86 -13.36 18.65
CA VAL A 342 -23.93 -12.71 19.57
C VAL A 342 -22.51 -13.23 19.37
N VAL A 343 -22.34 -14.55 19.41
CA VAL A 343 -21.03 -15.20 19.28
C VAL A 343 -20.40 -14.87 17.93
N LEU A 344 -21.16 -14.98 16.84
CA LEU A 344 -20.68 -14.63 15.50
C LEU A 344 -20.30 -13.15 15.39
N SER A 345 -21.12 -12.24 15.94
CA SER A 345 -20.83 -10.81 15.91
C SER A 345 -19.54 -10.48 16.67
N ILE A 346 -19.35 -11.05 17.88
CA ILE A 346 -18.14 -10.81 18.68
C ILE A 346 -16.91 -11.39 17.98
N GLY A 347 -17.00 -12.58 17.40
CA GLY A 347 -15.91 -13.20 16.66
C GLY A 347 -15.45 -12.34 15.48
N TRP A 348 -16.38 -11.87 14.64
CA TRP A 348 -16.03 -11.01 13.50
C TRP A 348 -15.53 -9.63 13.90
N ILE A 349 -16.07 -9.03 14.97
CA ILE A 349 -15.51 -7.78 15.51
C ILE A 349 -14.08 -8.04 15.97
N ALA A 350 -13.81 -9.10 16.72
CA ALA A 350 -12.46 -9.41 17.20
C ALA A 350 -11.47 -9.54 16.04
N CYS A 351 -11.82 -10.29 14.98
CA CYS A 351 -10.97 -10.44 13.81
C CYS A 351 -10.70 -9.10 13.08
N ALA A 352 -11.69 -8.21 12.99
CA ALA A 352 -11.52 -6.91 12.35
C ALA A 352 -10.56 -5.97 13.12
N PHE A 353 -10.35 -6.19 14.42
CA PHE A 353 -9.42 -5.39 15.22
C PHE A 353 -8.01 -5.99 15.29
N VAL A 354 -7.78 -7.18 14.70
CA VAL A 354 -6.43 -7.74 14.52
C VAL A 354 -5.73 -7.02 13.37
N PRO A 355 -4.44 -6.63 13.52
CA PRO A 355 -3.65 -6.04 12.42
C PRO A 355 -3.66 -6.91 11.17
N GLY A 356 -3.72 -6.29 9.99
CA GLY A 356 -3.68 -6.98 8.70
C GLY A 356 -2.44 -7.88 8.57
N THR A 357 -1.27 -7.41 9.01
CA THR A 357 -0.02 -8.19 9.04
C THR A 357 -0.16 -9.48 9.83
N MET A 358 -0.80 -9.44 11.00
CA MET A 358 -0.99 -10.65 11.83
C MET A 358 -1.97 -11.63 11.20
N LEU A 359 -3.03 -11.11 10.57
CA LEU A 359 -3.96 -11.95 9.83
C LEU A 359 -3.27 -12.59 8.61
N GLY A 360 -2.43 -11.84 7.91
CA GLY A 360 -1.61 -12.34 6.80
C GLY A 360 -0.68 -13.47 7.25
N LEU A 361 0.10 -13.24 8.31
CA LEU A 361 0.99 -14.22 8.92
C LEU A 361 0.25 -15.48 9.37
N ALA A 362 -0.93 -15.32 9.97
CA ALA A 362 -1.73 -16.44 10.42
C ALA A 362 -2.22 -17.29 9.23
N VAL A 363 -2.69 -16.63 8.16
CA VAL A 363 -3.15 -17.31 6.95
C VAL A 363 -1.98 -18.01 6.26
N GLU A 364 -0.86 -17.32 6.09
CA GLU A 364 0.35 -17.86 5.48
C GLU A 364 0.92 -19.04 6.29
N SER A 365 1.05 -18.90 7.61
CA SER A 365 1.57 -19.95 8.49
C SER A 365 0.65 -21.17 8.55
N ALA A 366 -0.67 -20.97 8.57
CA ALA A 366 -1.63 -22.07 8.53
C ALA A 366 -1.52 -22.86 7.23
N TRP A 367 -1.30 -22.18 6.11
CA TRP A 367 -1.26 -22.79 4.79
C TRP A 367 0.09 -23.45 4.46
N ASN A 368 1.19 -22.85 4.91
CA ASN A 368 2.54 -23.40 4.76
C ASN A 368 2.75 -24.69 5.57
N ARG A 369 1.95 -24.93 6.63
CA ARG A 369 1.97 -26.16 7.45
C ARG A 369 1.06 -27.28 6.94
N ALA A 370 0.31 -27.09 5.85
CA ALA A 370 -0.57 -28.13 5.33
C ALA A 370 0.25 -29.24 4.64
N ASP A 371 0.15 -30.48 5.11
CA ASP A 371 0.79 -31.70 4.54
C ASP A 371 0.19 -32.15 3.19
N ALA A 372 -0.40 -31.23 2.43
CA ALA A 372 -1.04 -31.48 1.14
C ALA A 372 -0.56 -30.47 0.08
N PRO A 373 0.53 -30.77 -0.65
CA PRO A 373 1.12 -29.88 -1.64
C PRO A 373 0.13 -29.40 -2.70
N ALA A 374 -0.80 -30.26 -3.15
CA ALA A 374 -1.80 -29.92 -4.15
C ALA A 374 -2.86 -28.91 -3.66
N LEU A 375 -3.26 -28.98 -2.38
CA LEU A 375 -4.14 -27.99 -1.75
C LEU A 375 -3.40 -26.66 -1.55
N ARG A 376 -2.09 -26.73 -1.25
CA ARG A 376 -1.22 -25.56 -1.11
C ARG A 376 -1.15 -24.77 -2.42
N THR A 377 -0.78 -25.42 -3.52
CA THR A 377 -0.73 -24.79 -4.84
C THR A 377 -2.10 -24.35 -5.34
N GLY A 378 -3.16 -25.16 -5.17
CA GLY A 378 -4.50 -24.80 -5.64
C GLY A 378 -5.09 -23.56 -4.96
N VAL A 379 -4.91 -23.41 -3.64
CA VAL A 379 -5.45 -22.26 -2.89
C VAL A 379 -4.61 -21.00 -3.03
N HIS A 380 -3.27 -21.12 -3.09
CA HIS A 380 -2.44 -19.97 -3.42
C HIS A 380 -2.66 -19.53 -4.86
N ALA A 381 -2.72 -20.43 -5.86
CA ALA A 381 -2.92 -20.05 -7.26
C ALA A 381 -4.30 -19.42 -7.53
N SER A 382 -5.34 -19.78 -6.77
CA SER A 382 -6.70 -19.23 -6.92
C SER A 382 -6.93 -17.90 -6.22
N GLY A 383 -6.03 -17.47 -5.32
CA GLY A 383 -6.22 -16.28 -4.51
C GLY A 383 -7.33 -16.40 -3.45
N LEU A 384 -7.83 -17.61 -3.19
CA LEU A 384 -8.89 -17.86 -2.21
C LEU A 384 -8.47 -17.48 -0.78
N ALA A 385 -7.21 -17.73 -0.42
CA ALA A 385 -6.66 -17.34 0.88
C ALA A 385 -6.75 -15.83 1.11
N LEU A 386 -6.38 -15.03 0.09
CA LEU A 386 -6.47 -13.57 0.13
C LEU A 386 -7.93 -13.11 0.27
N LEU A 387 -8.85 -13.69 -0.49
CA LEU A 387 -10.28 -13.36 -0.41
C LEU A 387 -10.85 -13.62 0.99
N LEU A 388 -10.53 -14.77 1.59
CA LEU A 388 -10.99 -15.14 2.93
C LEU A 388 -10.41 -14.21 3.99
N ALA A 389 -9.13 -13.85 3.87
CA ALA A 389 -8.48 -12.89 4.76
C ALA A 389 -9.16 -11.52 4.67
N LEU A 390 -9.35 -10.98 3.46
CA LEU A 390 -10.02 -9.69 3.22
C LEU A 390 -11.50 -9.70 3.63
N ALA A 391 -12.22 -10.80 3.41
CA ALA A 391 -13.61 -10.94 3.85
C ALA A 391 -13.71 -10.95 5.38
N THR A 392 -12.82 -11.66 6.06
CA THR A 392 -12.73 -11.68 7.52
C THR A 392 -12.40 -10.29 8.06
N ARG A 393 -11.47 -9.59 7.41
CA ARG A 393 -11.03 -8.23 7.75
C ARG A 393 -12.18 -7.21 7.66
N THR A 394 -13.03 -7.34 6.64
CA THR A 394 -14.13 -6.39 6.38
C THR A 394 -15.47 -6.78 7.02
N ALA A 395 -15.54 -7.94 7.70
CA ALA A 395 -16.76 -8.50 8.27
C ALA A 395 -17.43 -7.62 9.35
N ILE A 396 -16.73 -6.64 9.91
CA ILE A 396 -17.34 -5.67 10.83
C ILE A 396 -18.45 -4.85 10.17
N ILE A 397 -18.32 -4.52 8.88
CA ILE A 397 -19.32 -3.76 8.13
C ILE A 397 -20.68 -4.47 8.11
N PRO A 398 -20.78 -5.73 7.64
CA PRO A 398 -22.06 -6.45 7.64
C PRO A 398 -22.59 -6.71 9.05
N VAL A 399 -21.74 -6.86 10.08
CA VAL A 399 -22.18 -6.98 11.49
C VAL A 399 -22.94 -5.72 11.94
N LEU A 400 -22.36 -4.55 11.71
CA LEU A 400 -22.95 -3.27 12.11
C LEU A 400 -24.24 -2.98 11.34
N LEU A 401 -24.24 -3.24 10.03
CA LEU A 401 -25.39 -3.01 9.18
C LEU A 401 -26.54 -4.00 9.45
N ALA A 402 -26.25 -5.27 9.75
CA ALA A 402 -27.27 -6.24 10.14
C ALA A 402 -28.02 -5.79 11.40
N ARG A 403 -27.26 -5.31 12.40
CA ARG A 403 -27.82 -4.73 13.63
C ARG A 403 -28.67 -3.51 13.37
N TRP A 404 -28.20 -2.60 12.52
CA TRP A 404 -28.97 -1.41 12.14
C TRP A 404 -30.28 -1.79 11.45
N VAL A 405 -30.26 -2.75 10.51
CA VAL A 405 -31.47 -3.21 9.79
C VAL A 405 -32.53 -3.70 10.77
N VAL A 406 -32.18 -4.61 11.69
CA VAL A 406 -33.14 -5.20 12.64
C VAL A 406 -33.68 -4.18 13.63
N ARG A 407 -32.83 -3.28 14.13
CA ARG A 407 -33.25 -2.25 15.11
C ARG A 407 -34.06 -1.11 14.50
N SER A 408 -33.96 -0.90 13.21
CA SER A 408 -34.68 0.19 12.55
C SER A 408 -36.17 -0.11 12.32
N GLU A 409 -36.65 -1.31 12.65
CA GLU A 409 -38.08 -1.64 12.56
C GLU A 409 -38.89 -1.02 13.72
N PRO A 410 -40.01 -0.32 13.45
CA PRO A 410 -40.91 0.21 14.48
C PRO A 410 -41.47 -0.88 15.40
N GLU A 411 -41.55 -0.60 16.71
CA GLU A 411 -42.07 -1.57 17.69
C GLU A 411 -43.48 -2.05 17.36
N LEU A 412 -44.36 -1.16 16.89
CA LEU A 412 -45.72 -1.51 16.44
C LEU A 412 -45.73 -2.61 15.37
N LEU A 413 -44.79 -2.57 14.41
CA LEU A 413 -44.66 -3.59 13.36
C LEU A 413 -44.08 -4.89 13.90
N ARG A 414 -43.11 -4.82 14.82
CA ARG A 414 -42.56 -6.02 15.50
C ARG A 414 -43.65 -6.71 16.33
N SER A 415 -44.44 -5.94 17.07
CA SER A 415 -45.52 -6.43 17.93
C SER A 415 -46.69 -7.02 17.12
N ALA A 416 -47.11 -6.35 16.05
CA ALA A 416 -48.15 -6.86 15.15
C ALA A 416 -47.76 -8.22 14.52
N ARG A 417 -46.47 -8.43 14.26
CA ARG A 417 -45.97 -9.67 13.63
C ARG A 417 -45.73 -10.82 14.59
N ARG A 418 -45.42 -10.53 15.86
CA ARG A 418 -45.45 -11.55 16.91
C ARG A 418 -46.81 -12.24 16.99
N LEU A 419 -47.88 -11.52 16.63
CA LEU A 419 -49.25 -12.02 16.61
C LEU A 419 -49.60 -12.78 15.33
N GLU A 420 -49.00 -12.46 14.17
CA GLU A 420 -49.38 -13.05 12.88
C GLU A 420 -48.59 -14.30 12.45
N HIS A 421 -47.48 -14.68 13.11
CA HIS A 421 -46.66 -15.89 12.83
C HIS A 421 -46.13 -16.08 11.38
N ASP A 422 -46.50 -15.23 10.43
CA ASP A 422 -46.08 -15.35 9.04
C ASP A 422 -44.72 -14.69 8.75
N GLY A 423 -43.90 -15.36 7.93
CA GLY A 423 -42.53 -15.02 7.53
C GLY A 423 -42.33 -13.71 6.73
N GLY A 424 -43.22 -12.72 6.90
CA GLY A 424 -43.19 -11.40 6.28
C GLY A 424 -42.11 -10.44 6.83
N LEU A 425 -41.31 -10.86 7.83
CA LEU A 425 -40.32 -10.02 8.50
C LEU A 425 -39.31 -9.40 7.53
N ILE A 426 -38.69 -10.26 6.72
CA ILE A 426 -37.70 -9.87 5.69
C ILE A 426 -38.33 -8.96 4.62
N ALA A 427 -39.63 -9.06 4.36
CA ALA A 427 -40.30 -8.23 3.37
C ALA A 427 -40.47 -6.76 3.81
N ALA A 428 -40.71 -6.48 5.11
CA ALA A 428 -40.75 -5.09 5.59
C ALA A 428 -39.37 -4.49 5.81
N LEU A 429 -38.37 -5.33 6.10
CA LEU A 429 -36.98 -4.88 6.19
C LEU A 429 -36.36 -4.57 4.82
N ARG A 430 -37.04 -4.92 3.71
CA ARG A 430 -36.52 -4.86 2.35
C ARG A 430 -35.85 -3.53 1.99
N PRO A 431 -36.46 -2.34 2.18
CA PRO A 431 -35.81 -1.07 1.81
C PRO A 431 -34.51 -0.81 2.60
N ARG A 432 -34.46 -1.23 3.87
CA ARG A 432 -33.26 -1.06 4.72
C ARG A 432 -32.20 -2.10 4.42
N LEU A 433 -32.61 -3.34 4.17
CA LEU A 433 -31.73 -4.43 3.74
C LEU A 433 -31.06 -4.09 2.40
N VAL A 434 -31.77 -3.41 1.49
CA VAL A 434 -31.23 -2.84 0.25
C VAL A 434 -30.09 -1.87 0.53
N ILE A 435 -30.33 -0.87 1.37
CA ILE A 435 -29.31 0.15 1.73
C ILE A 435 -28.10 -0.52 2.42
N ALA A 436 -28.37 -1.44 3.35
CA ALA A 436 -27.33 -2.20 4.05
C ALA A 436 -26.51 -3.08 3.09
N SER A 437 -27.15 -3.68 2.08
CA SER A 437 -26.45 -4.50 1.09
C SER A 437 -25.53 -3.65 0.21
N VAL A 438 -26.02 -2.50 -0.28
CA VAL A 438 -25.20 -1.55 -1.06
C VAL A 438 -24.01 -1.06 -0.23
N ALA A 439 -24.25 -0.65 1.02
CA ALA A 439 -23.19 -0.18 1.91
C ALA A 439 -22.18 -1.29 2.23
N THR A 440 -22.62 -2.53 2.41
CA THR A 440 -21.74 -3.69 2.64
C THR A 440 -20.81 -3.93 1.45
N VAL A 441 -21.35 -3.93 0.23
CA VAL A 441 -20.55 -4.14 -0.98
C VAL A 441 -19.56 -2.99 -1.18
N MET A 442 -20.02 -1.74 -1.11
CA MET A 442 -19.18 -0.57 -1.38
C MET A 442 -18.06 -0.41 -0.35
N LEU A 443 -18.39 -0.48 0.95
CA LEU A 443 -17.39 -0.32 2.01
C LEU A 443 -16.46 -1.53 2.10
N GLY A 444 -16.97 -2.75 1.86
CA GLY A 444 -16.15 -3.96 1.82
C GLY A 444 -15.14 -3.94 0.68
N ALA A 445 -15.57 -3.54 -0.53
CA ALA A 445 -14.68 -3.38 -1.68
C ALA A 445 -13.63 -2.29 -1.45
N ALA A 446 -14.02 -1.14 -0.91
CA ALA A 446 -13.11 -0.03 -0.62
C ALA A 446 -12.00 -0.42 0.37
N LEU A 447 -12.35 -1.06 1.48
CA LEU A 447 -11.37 -1.52 2.46
C LEU A 447 -10.47 -2.62 1.89
N ALA A 448 -11.01 -3.50 1.04
CA ALA A 448 -10.22 -4.55 0.37
C ALA A 448 -9.16 -3.98 -0.58
N LEU A 449 -9.48 -2.92 -1.33
CA LEU A 449 -8.52 -2.23 -2.21
C LEU A 449 -7.38 -1.54 -1.44
N GLY A 450 -7.63 -1.14 -0.19
CA GLY A 450 -6.67 -0.42 0.64
C GLY A 450 -5.78 -1.28 1.54
N ASP A 451 -6.05 -2.59 1.69
CA ASP A 451 -5.31 -3.46 2.63
C ASP A 451 -4.04 -4.03 1.98
N ILE A 452 -2.97 -3.22 1.98
CA ILE A 452 -1.65 -3.60 1.45
C ILE A 452 -1.02 -4.78 2.20
N PRO A 453 -1.00 -4.85 3.54
CA PRO A 453 -0.36 -5.96 4.25
C PRO A 453 -0.87 -7.32 3.80
N LEU A 454 -2.19 -7.49 3.76
CA LEU A 454 -2.79 -8.75 3.31
C LEU A 454 -2.52 -9.03 1.83
N ALA A 455 -2.64 -8.00 0.98
CA ALA A 455 -2.39 -8.15 -0.44
C ALA A 455 -0.92 -8.51 -0.73
N ALA A 456 0.04 -7.94 -0.01
CA ALA A 456 1.46 -8.20 -0.21
C ALA A 456 1.89 -9.60 0.26
N MET A 457 1.28 -10.12 1.33
CA MET A 457 1.70 -11.39 1.96
C MET A 457 0.95 -12.62 1.45
N VAL A 458 -0.34 -12.46 1.13
CA VAL A 458 -1.25 -13.60 0.84
C VAL A 458 -1.68 -13.64 -0.62
N ALA A 459 -1.27 -12.67 -1.45
CA ALA A 459 -1.63 -12.69 -2.86
C ALA A 459 -1.16 -13.97 -3.56
N PRO A 460 -1.97 -14.49 -4.51
CA PRO A 460 -1.51 -15.54 -5.39
C PRO A 460 -0.21 -15.10 -6.08
N PRO A 461 0.72 -16.02 -6.39
CA PRO A 461 1.73 -15.78 -7.40
C PRO A 461 1.01 -15.64 -8.75
N ALA A 462 0.54 -14.43 -9.04
CA ALA A 462 0.07 -14.01 -10.35
C ALA A 462 1.28 -13.56 -11.15
N ALA A 463 1.22 -13.47 -12.48
CA ALA A 463 2.30 -12.88 -13.26
C ALA A 463 2.64 -11.40 -12.87
N GLU A 464 1.89 -10.81 -11.94
CA GLU A 464 1.89 -9.38 -11.64
C GLU A 464 1.72 -9.12 -10.13
N PRO A 465 2.41 -8.10 -9.57
CA PRO A 465 2.16 -7.67 -8.20
C PRO A 465 0.74 -7.08 -8.04
N PRO A 466 0.13 -7.18 -6.83
CA PRO A 466 -1.15 -6.55 -6.56
C PRO A 466 -1.11 -5.03 -6.82
N LEU A 467 -2.19 -4.45 -7.35
CA LEU A 467 -2.28 -2.99 -7.62
C LEU A 467 -1.83 -2.13 -6.44
N ALA A 468 -2.18 -2.54 -5.21
CA ALA A 468 -1.84 -1.79 -4.00
C ALA A 468 -0.30 -1.76 -3.75
N VAL A 469 0.41 -2.84 -4.11
CA VAL A 469 1.88 -2.91 -4.05
C VAL A 469 2.49 -2.08 -5.18
N SER A 470 1.96 -2.19 -6.40
CA SER A 470 2.41 -1.38 -7.54
C SER A 470 2.26 0.12 -7.26
N LEU A 471 1.14 0.52 -6.67
CA LEU A 471 0.87 1.89 -6.27
C LEU A 471 1.79 2.35 -5.14
N LEU A 472 2.10 1.48 -4.18
CA LEU A 472 3.11 1.76 -3.14
C LEU A 472 4.48 2.03 -3.75
N ASN A 473 4.91 1.21 -4.72
CA ASN A 473 6.16 1.42 -5.44
C ASN A 473 6.12 2.73 -6.23
N ALA A 474 5.04 3.03 -6.94
CA ALA A 474 4.88 4.30 -7.66
C ALA A 474 5.00 5.52 -6.75
N MET A 475 4.40 5.49 -5.55
CA MET A 475 4.55 6.56 -4.56
C MET A 475 5.99 6.65 -4.02
N HIS A 476 6.64 5.52 -3.74
CA HIS A 476 8.02 5.48 -3.27
C HIS A 476 9.00 6.03 -4.31
N TYR A 477 8.74 5.75 -5.58
CA TYR A 477 9.53 6.21 -6.72
C TYR A 477 9.04 7.54 -7.32
N GLN A 478 8.20 8.29 -6.59
CA GLN A 478 7.75 9.63 -6.97
C GLN A 478 7.14 9.69 -8.39
N ARG A 479 6.23 8.76 -8.71
CA ARG A 479 5.42 8.74 -9.94
C ARG A 479 4.01 9.31 -9.68
N PRO A 480 3.85 10.65 -9.61
CA PRO A 480 2.55 11.27 -9.33
C PRO A 480 1.50 10.95 -10.40
N ASP A 481 1.92 10.83 -11.66
CA ASP A 481 1.13 10.44 -12.82
C ASP A 481 0.41 9.10 -12.61
N THR A 482 1.17 8.04 -12.30
CA THR A 482 0.63 6.70 -12.05
C THR A 482 -0.35 6.73 -10.87
N VAL A 483 0.00 7.45 -9.79
CA VAL A 483 -0.86 7.55 -8.60
C VAL A 483 -2.19 8.25 -8.93
N VAL A 484 -2.15 9.38 -9.64
CA VAL A 484 -3.34 10.14 -10.06
C VAL A 484 -4.23 9.30 -10.96
N MET A 485 -3.65 8.59 -11.92
CA MET A 485 -4.40 7.75 -12.86
C MET A 485 -5.07 6.56 -12.17
N THR A 486 -4.39 5.91 -11.22
CA THR A 486 -5.02 4.88 -10.40
C THR A 486 -6.15 5.45 -9.55
N ILE A 487 -5.97 6.60 -8.89
CA ILE A 487 -7.03 7.26 -8.13
C ILE A 487 -8.25 7.56 -9.02
N ALA A 488 -8.03 8.13 -10.21
CA ALA A 488 -9.10 8.44 -11.16
C ALA A 488 -9.83 7.16 -11.62
N ALA A 489 -9.09 6.10 -11.94
CA ALA A 489 -9.68 4.81 -12.32
C ALA A 489 -10.53 4.19 -11.19
N LEU A 490 -10.05 4.25 -9.94
CA LEU A 490 -10.79 3.76 -8.77
C LEU A 490 -12.05 4.59 -8.49
N LEU A 491 -12.01 5.91 -8.68
CA LEU A 491 -13.19 6.77 -8.54
C LEU A 491 -14.27 6.44 -9.58
N VAL A 492 -13.86 6.25 -10.84
CA VAL A 492 -14.78 5.86 -11.92
C VAL A 492 -15.38 4.48 -11.64
N ALA A 493 -14.53 3.50 -11.27
CA ALA A 493 -15.00 2.16 -10.92
C ALA A 493 -15.96 2.17 -9.72
N GLY A 494 -15.66 2.93 -8.68
CA GLY A 494 -16.52 3.10 -7.50
C GLY A 494 -17.87 3.73 -7.85
N LEU A 495 -17.87 4.77 -8.69
CA LEU A 495 -19.11 5.40 -9.16
C LEU A 495 -19.97 4.43 -9.97
N MET A 496 -19.35 3.70 -10.91
CA MET A 496 -20.05 2.69 -11.72
C MET A 496 -20.60 1.56 -10.86
N ALA A 497 -19.83 1.07 -9.89
CA ALA A 497 -20.28 0.04 -8.96
C ALA A 497 -21.46 0.52 -8.11
N ALA A 498 -21.46 1.78 -7.65
CA ALA A 498 -22.57 2.37 -6.93
C ALA A 498 -23.85 2.46 -7.80
N LEU A 499 -23.72 2.87 -9.06
CA LEU A 499 -24.83 2.96 -10.01
C LEU A 499 -25.42 1.57 -10.33
N VAL A 500 -24.58 0.58 -10.64
CA VAL A 500 -24.99 -0.80 -10.94
C VAL A 500 -25.66 -1.44 -9.74
N THR A 501 -25.06 -1.32 -8.55
CA THR A 501 -25.64 -1.88 -7.32
C THR A 501 -26.98 -1.23 -7.00
N GLY A 502 -27.09 0.09 -7.14
CA GLY A 502 -28.36 0.81 -7.00
C GLY A 502 -29.43 0.31 -7.97
N GLY A 503 -29.07 0.09 -9.24
CA GLY A 503 -29.97 -0.42 -10.29
C GLY A 503 -30.44 -1.86 -10.06
N VAL A 504 -29.51 -2.80 -9.82
CA VAL A 504 -29.83 -4.22 -9.54
C VAL A 504 -30.76 -4.34 -8.36
N VAL A 505 -30.48 -3.57 -7.30
CA VAL A 505 -31.24 -3.63 -6.08
C VAL A 505 -32.63 -2.99 -6.23
N ALA A 506 -32.77 -1.94 -7.05
CA ALA A 506 -34.06 -1.34 -7.39
C ALA A 506 -34.98 -2.27 -8.20
N VAL A 507 -34.40 -3.16 -9.02
CA VAL A 507 -35.13 -4.09 -9.90
C VAL A 507 -35.40 -5.46 -9.23
N TRP A 508 -34.76 -5.76 -8.09
CA TRP A 508 -34.83 -7.05 -7.41
C TRP A 508 -36.26 -7.45 -7.01
N ASN A 509 -36.88 -8.44 -7.67
CA ASN A 509 -38.23 -8.95 -7.38
C ASN A 509 -38.27 -10.43 -6.92
N ARG A 510 -39.42 -10.91 -6.40
CA ARG A 510 -39.60 -12.20 -5.65
C ARG A 510 -38.99 -13.46 -6.29
N ARG A 511 -38.75 -13.51 -7.61
CA ARG A 511 -38.23 -14.68 -8.34
C ARG A 511 -36.75 -15.02 -8.08
N VAL A 512 -35.94 -14.08 -7.57
CA VAL A 512 -34.48 -14.29 -7.39
C VAL A 512 -34.11 -14.86 -6.00
N ARG A 513 -35.08 -15.00 -5.09
CA ARG A 513 -34.87 -15.55 -3.73
C ARG A 513 -34.30 -16.98 -3.72
N SER A 514 -34.57 -17.78 -4.75
CA SER A 514 -34.05 -19.16 -4.88
C SER A 514 -32.67 -19.24 -5.55
N MET A 515 -32.16 -18.15 -6.12
CA MET A 515 -30.87 -18.10 -6.84
C MET A 515 -29.71 -17.51 -6.02
N LEU A 516 -29.99 -17.07 -4.79
CA LEU A 516 -29.02 -16.33 -3.96
C LEU A 516 -27.78 -17.15 -3.60
N VAL A 517 -27.98 -18.40 -3.19
CA VAL A 517 -26.88 -19.31 -2.80
C VAL A 517 -26.08 -19.74 -4.03
N PRO A 518 -26.70 -20.15 -5.16
CA PRO A 518 -25.96 -20.41 -6.39
C PRO A 518 -25.17 -19.20 -6.91
N VAL A 519 -25.73 -17.99 -6.93
CA VAL A 519 -25.07 -16.79 -7.47
C VAL A 519 -23.93 -16.31 -6.56
N LEU A 520 -24.09 -16.38 -5.23
CA LEU A 520 -23.02 -16.07 -4.27
C LEU A 520 -21.90 -17.12 -4.31
N LEU A 521 -22.24 -18.40 -4.51
CA LEU A 521 -21.26 -19.45 -4.73
C LEU A 521 -20.56 -19.29 -6.08
N LEU A 522 -21.29 -18.90 -7.15
CA LEU A 522 -20.72 -18.63 -8.47
C LEU A 522 -19.82 -17.39 -8.46
N SER A 523 -20.15 -16.34 -7.70
CA SER A 523 -19.28 -15.16 -7.56
C SER A 523 -18.02 -15.44 -6.73
N CYS A 524 -18.04 -16.46 -5.86
CA CYS A 524 -16.83 -16.98 -5.20
C CYS A 524 -16.02 -17.90 -6.13
N VAL A 525 -16.63 -18.44 -7.20
CA VAL A 525 -16.02 -19.35 -8.19
C VAL A 525 -15.52 -18.61 -9.45
N VAL A 526 -15.98 -17.39 -9.70
CA VAL A 526 -15.46 -16.49 -10.74
C VAL A 526 -14.67 -15.34 -10.10
N VAL A 527 -13.73 -15.66 -9.22
CA VAL A 527 -12.48 -14.92 -9.26
C VAL A 527 -11.73 -15.57 -10.40
N PRO A 528 -11.51 -14.88 -11.54
CA PRO A 528 -10.72 -15.50 -12.58
C PRO A 528 -9.44 -15.99 -11.88
N PRO A 529 -9.05 -17.27 -12.04
CA PRO A 529 -7.67 -17.61 -11.79
C PRO A 529 -6.85 -16.54 -12.49
N GLY A 530 -5.72 -16.13 -11.93
CA GLY A 530 -4.83 -15.14 -12.52
C GLY A 530 -4.26 -15.53 -13.90
N CYS A 531 -5.02 -16.22 -14.74
CA CYS A 531 -4.96 -16.21 -16.19
C CYS A 531 -5.17 -14.75 -16.66
N GLY A 532 -4.17 -13.90 -16.42
CA GLY A 532 -3.76 -13.02 -17.50
C GLY A 532 -3.47 -13.89 -18.72
N PRO A 533 -3.59 -13.37 -19.95
CA PRO A 533 -3.15 -14.12 -21.11
C PRO A 533 -1.73 -14.58 -20.80
N THR A 534 -1.54 -15.89 -20.72
CA THR A 534 -0.23 -16.47 -20.99
C THR A 534 0.02 -16.04 -22.41
N GLY A 535 0.70 -14.90 -22.58
CA GLY A 535 1.05 -14.37 -23.88
C GLY A 535 1.76 -15.48 -24.62
N ASP A 536 1.02 -16.13 -25.50
CA ASP A 536 1.49 -17.15 -26.40
C ASP A 536 2.22 -16.40 -27.52
N GLY A 537 3.42 -15.96 -27.15
CA GLY A 537 4.34 -15.17 -27.96
C GLY A 537 5.74 -15.60 -27.60
N SER A 538 6.01 -16.89 -27.85
CA SER A 538 7.32 -17.54 -27.76
C SER A 538 8.10 -17.29 -26.46
N ARG A 539 7.59 -17.77 -25.32
CA ARG A 539 8.52 -18.13 -24.23
C ARG A 539 9.49 -19.16 -24.81
N THR A 540 10.79 -18.85 -24.85
CA THR A 540 11.80 -19.91 -24.94
C THR A 540 11.61 -20.82 -23.72
N GLU A 541 11.79 -22.13 -23.86
CA GLU A 541 11.62 -23.05 -22.73
C GLU A 541 12.41 -22.53 -21.53
N PRO A 542 11.82 -22.53 -20.31
CA PRO A 542 12.48 -21.98 -19.14
C PRO A 542 13.81 -22.69 -18.94
N LEU A 543 14.89 -21.91 -18.80
CA LEU A 543 16.19 -22.50 -18.58
C LEU A 543 16.21 -23.19 -17.22
N PRO A 544 16.63 -24.46 -17.18
CA PRO A 544 16.66 -25.18 -15.93
C PRO A 544 17.65 -24.48 -15.01
N VAL A 545 17.15 -24.01 -13.86
CA VAL A 545 18.01 -23.50 -12.80
C VAL A 545 18.88 -24.64 -12.32
N THR A 546 20.18 -24.48 -12.55
CA THR A 546 21.20 -25.50 -12.26
C THR A 546 21.51 -25.54 -10.78
N GLN A 547 21.51 -24.37 -10.14
CA GLN A 547 21.76 -24.23 -8.71
C GLN A 547 21.09 -22.97 -8.15
N ARG A 548 20.86 -22.97 -6.84
CA ARG A 548 20.46 -21.77 -6.08
C ARG A 548 21.18 -21.72 -4.74
N PHE A 549 21.45 -20.51 -4.26
CA PHE A 549 21.95 -20.27 -2.91
C PHE A 549 21.33 -19.00 -2.34
N GLY A 550 21.47 -18.79 -1.04
CA GLY A 550 20.76 -17.72 -0.34
C GLY A 550 19.40 -18.15 0.19
N HIS A 551 19.04 -17.57 1.33
CA HIS A 551 17.70 -17.63 1.91
C HIS A 551 17.51 -16.44 2.86
N PRO A 552 16.26 -16.12 3.29
CA PRO A 552 16.03 -15.00 4.20
C PRO A 552 16.83 -15.13 5.50
N GLY A 553 17.46 -14.02 5.93
CA GLY A 553 18.11 -13.90 7.23
C GLY A 553 19.38 -13.03 7.23
N ARG A 554 19.99 -12.88 8.41
CA ARG A 554 21.16 -12.01 8.66
C ARG A 554 22.49 -12.76 8.87
N GLY A 555 22.47 -14.10 8.80
CA GLY A 555 23.68 -14.92 8.94
C GLY A 555 24.49 -15.03 7.64
N PRO A 556 25.64 -15.71 7.70
CA PRO A 556 26.46 -16.07 6.54
C PRO A 556 25.64 -16.78 5.45
N GLY A 557 25.67 -16.26 4.23
CA GLY A 557 24.95 -16.82 3.08
C GLY A 557 23.43 -16.67 3.14
N GLN A 558 22.92 -15.85 4.07
CA GLN A 558 21.53 -15.44 4.14
C GLN A 558 21.41 -14.01 3.62
N PHE A 559 20.24 -13.60 3.14
CA PHE A 559 20.02 -12.25 2.63
C PHE A 559 18.82 -11.57 3.29
N VAL A 560 18.89 -10.24 3.37
CA VAL A 560 17.72 -9.38 3.61
C VAL A 560 17.55 -8.48 2.41
N TYR A 561 16.67 -8.88 1.50
CA TYR A 561 16.36 -8.21 0.25
C TYR A 561 17.65 -7.77 -0.47
N PRO A 562 18.40 -8.71 -1.04
CA PRO A 562 19.64 -8.36 -1.72
C PRO A 562 19.33 -7.43 -2.91
N ARG A 563 20.27 -6.56 -3.32
CA ARG A 563 20.01 -5.57 -4.37
C ARG A 563 21.07 -5.48 -5.44
N ALA A 564 22.30 -5.91 -5.18
CA ALA A 564 23.34 -5.89 -6.19
C ALA A 564 24.14 -7.19 -6.14
N ILE A 565 24.51 -7.70 -7.31
CA ILE A 565 25.44 -8.81 -7.46
C ILE A 565 26.53 -8.39 -8.45
N ALA A 566 27.78 -8.76 -8.17
CA ALA A 566 28.88 -8.64 -9.12
C ALA A 566 29.78 -9.86 -9.03
N THR A 567 30.40 -10.22 -10.13
CA THR A 567 31.24 -11.40 -10.28
C THR A 567 32.63 -10.99 -10.73
N ASP A 568 33.62 -11.65 -10.15
CA ASP A 568 35.02 -11.52 -10.54
C ASP A 568 35.44 -12.83 -11.22
N VAL A 569 35.58 -12.78 -12.54
CA VAL A 569 35.91 -13.93 -13.38
C VAL A 569 37.28 -14.49 -13.02
N ASP A 570 38.25 -13.61 -12.73
CA ASP A 570 39.65 -13.97 -12.50
C ASP A 570 39.82 -14.70 -11.17
N SER A 571 39.20 -14.19 -10.10
CA SER A 571 39.27 -14.85 -8.78
C SER A 571 38.19 -15.93 -8.56
N GLY A 572 37.14 -15.94 -9.39
CA GLY A 572 36.00 -16.83 -9.23
C GLY A 572 35.09 -16.48 -8.04
N ARG A 573 35.05 -15.20 -7.65
CA ARG A 573 34.26 -14.69 -6.52
C ARG A 573 32.97 -14.03 -6.98
N VAL A 574 31.95 -14.12 -6.14
CA VAL A 574 30.65 -13.46 -6.33
C VAL A 574 30.38 -12.57 -5.13
N TYR A 575 30.11 -11.30 -5.35
CA TYR A 575 29.83 -10.29 -4.34
C TYR A 575 28.34 -9.98 -4.35
N VAL A 576 27.68 -10.05 -3.20
CA VAL A 576 26.25 -9.74 -3.06
C VAL A 576 26.04 -8.73 -1.95
N ILE A 577 25.33 -7.66 -2.28
CA ILE A 577 24.98 -6.59 -1.34
C ILE A 577 23.49 -6.68 -0.99
N ASP A 578 23.17 -6.52 0.29
CA ASP A 578 21.79 -6.52 0.76
C ASP A 578 21.39 -5.31 1.62
N LYS A 579 20.12 -5.27 2.05
CA LYS A 579 19.58 -4.16 2.84
C LYS A 579 20.11 -4.10 4.28
N THR A 580 21.02 -4.98 4.69
CA THR A 580 21.78 -4.83 5.93
C THR A 580 23.10 -4.08 5.74
N ALA A 581 23.39 -3.60 4.52
CA ALA A 581 24.62 -2.90 4.17
C ALA A 581 25.89 -3.73 4.42
N ARG A 582 25.78 -5.04 4.18
CA ARG A 582 26.92 -5.96 4.10
C ARG A 582 27.21 -6.30 2.64
N VAL A 583 28.49 -6.46 2.34
CA VAL A 583 28.97 -7.10 1.11
C VAL A 583 29.37 -8.52 1.47
N GLN A 584 28.62 -9.50 0.99
CA GLN A 584 28.94 -10.92 1.18
C GLN A 584 29.65 -11.47 -0.04
N VAL A 585 30.71 -12.25 0.19
CA VAL A 585 31.54 -12.89 -0.85
C VAL A 585 31.27 -14.38 -0.87
N PHE A 586 31.08 -14.92 -2.07
CA PHE A 586 30.82 -16.33 -2.33
C PHE A 586 31.81 -16.87 -3.36
N ASP A 587 32.00 -18.19 -3.37
CA ASP A 587 32.63 -18.89 -4.49
C ASP A 587 31.66 -19.10 -5.66
N ARG A 588 32.17 -19.62 -6.78
CA ARG A 588 31.37 -19.98 -7.97
C ARG A 588 30.21 -20.94 -7.69
N ALA A 589 30.28 -21.73 -6.62
CA ALA A 589 29.23 -22.67 -6.24
C ALA A 589 28.25 -22.07 -5.22
N GLY A 590 28.33 -20.75 -4.94
CA GLY A 590 27.44 -20.08 -4.00
C GLY A 590 27.75 -20.38 -2.53
N ARG A 591 28.94 -20.90 -2.20
CA ARG A 591 29.36 -21.08 -0.81
C ARG A 591 29.89 -19.77 -0.28
N TRP A 592 29.36 -19.34 0.87
CA TRP A 592 29.82 -18.15 1.55
C TRP A 592 31.29 -18.29 1.95
N LEU A 593 32.08 -17.24 1.69
CA LEU A 593 33.50 -17.16 2.01
C LEU A 593 33.78 -16.18 3.15
N ARG A 594 33.22 -14.97 3.05
CA ARG A 594 33.40 -13.87 4.01
C ARG A 594 32.38 -12.76 3.77
N ASP A 595 32.34 -11.78 4.65
CA ASP A 595 31.63 -10.53 4.44
C ASP A 595 32.28 -9.37 5.20
N TRP A 596 31.93 -8.15 4.80
CA TRP A 596 32.22 -6.93 5.55
C TRP A 596 31.00 -6.01 5.52
N THR A 597 30.95 -5.07 6.45
CA THR A 597 29.86 -4.09 6.58
C THR A 597 30.33 -2.72 6.09
N MET A 598 29.43 -1.95 5.49
CA MET A 598 29.71 -0.56 5.11
C MET A 598 30.09 0.28 6.35
N PRO A 599 31.01 1.26 6.24
CA PRO A 599 31.47 2.06 7.38
C PRO A 599 30.34 2.87 8.06
N VAL A 600 29.36 3.32 7.28
CA VAL A 600 28.15 4.02 7.73
C VAL A 600 27.01 3.50 6.87
N PHE A 601 25.87 3.15 7.49
CA PHE A 601 24.70 2.57 6.82
C PHE A 601 23.37 3.08 7.43
N GLU A 602 23.46 4.23 8.06
CA GLU A 602 22.44 4.80 8.92
C GLU A 602 21.27 5.39 8.15
N ASN A 603 21.58 6.06 7.03
CA ASN A 603 20.61 6.66 6.11
C ASN A 603 20.19 5.70 5.00
N GLY A 604 20.97 4.64 4.79
CA GLY A 604 20.41 3.41 4.26
C GLY A 604 21.37 2.52 3.52
N LYS A 605 20.90 2.03 2.39
CA LYS A 605 21.25 0.73 1.85
C LYS A 605 22.01 0.99 0.52
N PRO A 606 23.18 0.39 0.27
CA PRO A 606 23.88 0.46 -1.04
C PRO A 606 23.13 -0.29 -2.15
N THR A 607 23.04 0.29 -3.37
CA THR A 607 22.24 -0.28 -4.48
C THR A 607 23.03 -0.88 -5.63
N GLY A 608 24.33 -0.60 -5.74
CA GLY A 608 25.18 -1.11 -6.81
C GLY A 608 26.49 -1.67 -6.27
N VAL A 609 26.99 -2.70 -6.94
CA VAL A 609 28.31 -3.28 -6.71
C VAL A 609 28.91 -3.63 -8.06
N ALA A 610 30.18 -3.29 -8.26
CA ALA A 610 30.90 -3.61 -9.48
C ALA A 610 32.33 -4.05 -9.14
N VAL A 611 32.89 -4.94 -9.94
CA VAL A 611 34.30 -5.33 -9.84
C VAL A 611 35.07 -4.49 -10.86
N GLY A 612 35.97 -3.65 -10.36
CA GLY A 612 36.81 -2.77 -11.16
C GLY A 612 38.10 -3.44 -11.63
N PRO A 613 38.91 -2.70 -12.43
CA PRO A 613 40.23 -3.15 -12.85
C PRO A 613 41.10 -3.55 -11.64
N GLY A 614 41.77 -4.69 -11.72
CA GLY A 614 42.60 -5.20 -10.62
C GLY A 614 41.83 -5.94 -9.51
N GLY A 615 40.53 -6.16 -9.67
CA GLY A 615 39.69 -6.97 -8.77
C GLY A 615 39.11 -6.21 -7.57
N ASN A 616 39.36 -4.90 -7.47
CA ASN A 616 38.78 -4.06 -6.42
C ASN A 616 37.26 -3.94 -6.58
N VAL A 617 36.56 -3.82 -5.46
CA VAL A 617 35.10 -3.83 -5.38
C VAL A 617 34.58 -2.43 -5.15
N PHE A 618 33.83 -1.89 -6.11
CA PHE A 618 33.23 -0.56 -6.03
C PHE A 618 31.77 -0.69 -5.60
N VAL A 619 31.37 0.10 -4.62
CA VAL A 619 30.01 0.10 -4.06
C VAL A 619 29.39 1.49 -4.22
N ALA A 620 28.26 1.55 -4.92
CA ALA A 620 27.41 2.73 -4.97
C ALA A 620 26.57 2.79 -3.68
N ASP A 621 27.03 3.60 -2.72
CA ASP A 621 26.44 3.75 -1.39
C ASP A 621 25.32 4.80 -1.42
N THR A 622 24.24 4.42 -2.09
CA THR A 622 23.17 5.31 -2.58
C THR A 622 22.64 6.31 -1.57
N HIS A 623 22.35 5.88 -0.35
CA HIS A 623 21.74 6.75 0.67
C HIS A 623 22.77 7.48 1.53
N GLU A 624 24.06 7.22 1.32
CA GLU A 624 25.18 8.00 1.88
C GLU A 624 25.88 8.85 0.80
N PHE A 625 25.29 8.94 -0.40
CA PHE A 625 25.64 9.91 -1.45
C PHE A 625 27.08 9.80 -1.97
N ARG A 626 27.62 8.59 -2.01
CA ARG A 626 29.03 8.33 -2.32
C ARG A 626 29.25 7.02 -3.06
N VAL A 627 30.44 6.88 -3.64
CA VAL A 627 31.00 5.61 -4.11
C VAL A 627 32.20 5.27 -3.24
N ILE A 628 32.32 4.00 -2.84
CA ILE A 628 33.45 3.50 -2.06
C ILE A 628 34.11 2.35 -2.82
N GLU A 629 35.43 2.40 -2.94
CA GLU A 629 36.27 1.33 -3.43
C GLU A 629 36.82 0.51 -2.26
N PHE A 630 36.72 -0.81 -2.37
CA PHE A 630 37.29 -1.77 -1.43
C PHE A 630 38.30 -2.67 -2.14
N THR A 631 39.30 -3.12 -1.41
CA THR A 631 40.08 -4.29 -1.83
C THR A 631 39.16 -5.52 -1.89
N PRO A 632 39.55 -6.60 -2.59
CA PRO A 632 38.82 -7.87 -2.54
C PRO A 632 38.63 -8.39 -1.10
N GLU A 633 39.48 -7.94 -0.17
CA GLU A 633 39.51 -8.27 1.24
C GLU A 633 38.56 -7.45 2.11
N GLY A 634 37.93 -6.42 1.56
CA GLY A 634 36.98 -5.55 2.27
C GLY A 634 37.65 -4.37 2.99
N GLU A 635 38.91 -4.08 2.70
CA GLU A 635 39.59 -2.88 3.19
C GLU A 635 39.26 -1.70 2.28
N GLU A 636 38.85 -0.58 2.86
CA GLU A 636 38.53 0.62 2.10
C GLU A 636 39.80 1.24 1.47
N VAL A 637 39.75 1.51 0.17
CA VAL A 637 40.84 2.11 -0.60
C VAL A 637 40.62 3.61 -0.76
N VAL A 638 39.49 3.99 -1.38
CA VAL A 638 39.11 5.38 -1.62
C VAL A 638 37.60 5.54 -1.57
N ARG A 639 37.16 6.76 -1.27
CA ARG A 639 35.77 7.18 -1.37
C ARG A 639 35.67 8.53 -2.04
N PHE A 640 34.61 8.74 -2.81
CA PHE A 640 34.31 10.03 -3.43
C PHE A 640 32.80 10.25 -3.54
N GLY A 641 32.40 11.52 -3.66
CA GLY A 641 31.01 11.95 -3.64
C GLY A 641 30.55 12.53 -2.30
N THR A 642 29.62 13.48 -2.38
CA THR A 642 28.88 14.07 -1.27
C THR A 642 27.45 14.39 -1.72
N PHE A 643 26.52 14.61 -0.78
CA PHE A 643 25.16 15.03 -1.14
C PHE A 643 25.17 16.35 -1.93
N GLY A 644 24.52 16.36 -3.10
CA GLY A 644 24.34 17.56 -3.89
C GLY A 644 23.99 17.30 -5.36
N GLN A 645 24.12 18.33 -6.18
CA GLN A 645 23.77 18.31 -7.62
C GLN A 645 24.88 18.85 -8.52
N ALA A 646 25.95 19.43 -7.95
CA ALA A 646 27.10 19.87 -8.72
C ALA A 646 27.88 18.67 -9.29
N PRO A 647 28.77 18.87 -10.27
CA PRO A 647 29.68 17.82 -10.72
C PRO A 647 30.52 17.28 -9.55
N GLY A 648 30.55 15.96 -9.37
CA GLY A 648 31.24 15.27 -8.27
C GLY A 648 30.40 15.11 -7.00
N GLU A 649 29.20 15.69 -6.95
CA GLU A 649 28.20 15.48 -5.91
C GLU A 649 27.12 14.52 -6.42
N PHE A 650 26.48 13.78 -5.51
CA PHE A 650 25.41 12.84 -5.85
C PHE A 650 24.13 13.10 -5.06
N THR A 651 22.99 12.83 -5.70
CA THR A 651 21.69 12.73 -5.01
C THR A 651 21.37 11.29 -4.60
N TYR A 652 21.48 10.32 -5.51
CA TYR A 652 21.36 8.89 -5.19
C TYR A 652 22.14 8.07 -6.24
N PRO A 653 23.45 7.81 -6.03
CA PRO A 653 24.25 7.02 -6.98
C PRO A 653 23.76 5.56 -6.99
N THR A 654 23.67 4.97 -8.18
CA THR A 654 23.04 3.65 -8.39
C THR A 654 23.99 2.58 -8.83
N ASP A 655 24.86 2.85 -9.79
CA ASP A 655 25.72 1.84 -10.39
C ASP A 655 27.03 2.42 -10.90
N VAL A 656 28.04 1.56 -11.06
CA VAL A 656 29.40 1.92 -11.45
C VAL A 656 29.86 1.02 -12.60
N ALA A 657 30.33 1.63 -13.70
CA ALA A 657 30.92 0.90 -14.82
C ALA A 657 32.28 1.49 -15.21
N PHE A 658 33.12 0.66 -15.84
CA PHE A 658 34.48 1.03 -16.19
C PHE A 658 34.65 1.10 -17.70
N GLY A 659 35.16 2.23 -18.18
CA GLY A 659 35.49 2.47 -19.58
C GLY A 659 36.99 2.31 -19.88
N PRO A 660 37.39 2.57 -21.14
CA PRO A 660 38.79 2.56 -21.54
C PRO A 660 39.66 3.47 -20.66
N GLY A 661 40.89 3.03 -20.39
CA GLY A 661 41.86 3.81 -19.59
C GLY A 661 41.53 3.92 -18.10
N GLY A 662 40.58 3.13 -17.58
CA GLY A 662 40.17 3.20 -16.17
C GLY A 662 39.19 4.33 -15.86
N THR A 663 38.56 4.91 -16.90
CA THR A 663 37.48 5.91 -16.74
C THR A 663 36.32 5.28 -15.97
N ILE A 664 35.76 5.97 -14.99
CA ILE A 664 34.68 5.49 -14.14
C ILE A 664 33.38 6.20 -14.52
N TYR A 665 32.33 5.46 -14.78
CA TYR A 665 30.99 5.97 -15.04
C TYR A 665 30.12 5.66 -13.83
N VAL A 666 29.38 6.65 -13.34
CA VAL A 666 28.47 6.48 -12.20
C VAL A 666 27.10 7.01 -12.58
N SER A 667 26.08 6.15 -12.54
CA SER A 667 24.69 6.57 -12.73
C SER A 667 24.08 7.07 -11.42
N GLU A 668 23.15 8.03 -11.50
CA GLU A 668 22.43 8.52 -10.33
C GLU A 668 20.98 8.93 -10.64
N TYR A 669 20.16 9.02 -9.59
CA TYR A 669 18.79 9.54 -9.67
C TYR A 669 18.42 10.46 -8.50
N GLY A 670 17.21 11.02 -8.56
CA GLY A 670 16.61 11.81 -7.47
C GLY A 670 16.16 13.20 -7.90
N GLY A 671 15.89 13.40 -9.20
CA GLY A 671 15.54 14.70 -9.77
C GLY A 671 16.71 15.40 -10.46
N ASN A 672 17.90 14.78 -10.46
CA ASN A 672 19.08 15.19 -11.21
C ASN A 672 19.65 14.00 -12.01
N ASP A 673 18.73 13.22 -12.59
CA ASP A 673 19.01 11.90 -13.15
C ASP A 673 19.98 12.00 -14.34
N ARG A 674 21.20 11.47 -14.16
CA ARG A 674 22.33 11.65 -15.06
C ARG A 674 23.38 10.55 -14.88
N ILE A 675 24.39 10.56 -15.75
CA ILE A 675 25.58 9.73 -15.60
C ILE A 675 26.78 10.67 -15.46
N GLN A 676 27.54 10.54 -14.38
CA GLN A 676 28.77 11.28 -14.16
C GLN A 676 29.96 10.43 -14.58
N VAL A 677 30.88 11.03 -15.32
CA VAL A 677 32.10 10.39 -15.82
C VAL A 677 33.29 10.96 -15.05
N PHE A 678 34.10 10.07 -14.50
CA PHE A 678 35.28 10.39 -13.71
C PHE A 678 36.53 9.80 -14.36
N GLU A 679 37.65 10.47 -14.17
CA GLU A 679 38.97 9.87 -14.40
C GLU A 679 39.23 8.78 -13.35
N SER A 680 40.25 7.95 -13.60
CA SER A 680 40.63 6.85 -12.68
C SER A 680 41.05 7.31 -11.27
N ASP A 681 41.36 8.59 -11.08
CA ASP A 681 41.69 9.20 -9.78
C ASP A 681 40.47 9.79 -9.05
N GLY A 682 39.27 9.65 -9.61
CA GLY A 682 38.02 10.18 -9.05
C GLY A 682 37.76 11.66 -9.38
N THR A 683 38.54 12.29 -10.24
CA THR A 683 38.25 13.66 -10.72
C THR A 683 37.14 13.64 -11.76
N VAL A 684 36.23 14.61 -11.71
CA VAL A 684 35.08 14.66 -12.64
C VAL A 684 35.55 15.10 -14.02
N ARG A 685 35.24 14.28 -15.02
CA ARG A 685 35.56 14.51 -16.43
C ARG A 685 34.40 15.15 -17.18
N SER A 686 33.19 14.58 -17.08
CA SER A 686 32.00 15.05 -17.79
C SER A 686 30.71 14.54 -17.17
N VAL A 687 29.58 15.03 -17.69
CA VAL A 687 28.23 14.59 -17.32
C VAL A 687 27.46 14.27 -18.59
N ILE A 688 26.79 13.13 -18.61
CA ILE A 688 25.95 12.67 -19.72
C ILE A 688 24.48 12.70 -19.29
N GLY A 689 23.66 13.35 -20.12
CA GLY A 689 22.22 13.45 -19.96
C GLY A 689 21.74 14.36 -18.82
N ARG A 690 20.43 14.33 -18.60
CA ARG A 690 19.68 15.08 -17.56
C ARG A 690 18.34 14.40 -17.29
N PHE A 691 17.64 14.81 -16.24
CA PHE A 691 16.29 14.33 -15.97
C PHE A 691 15.32 14.61 -17.14
N GLY A 692 14.57 13.60 -17.56
CA GLY A 692 13.54 13.73 -18.59
C GLY A 692 13.18 12.41 -19.28
N GLU A 693 12.41 12.52 -20.37
CA GLU A 693 11.85 11.37 -21.11
C GLU A 693 12.31 11.36 -22.59
N ALA A 694 12.91 12.45 -23.09
CA ALA A 694 13.42 12.49 -24.45
C ALA A 694 14.66 11.60 -24.62
N PRO A 695 15.04 11.21 -25.85
CA PRO A 695 16.33 10.55 -26.09
C PRO A 695 17.50 11.35 -25.51
N GLY A 696 18.39 10.69 -24.77
CA GLY A 696 19.53 11.32 -24.07
C GLY A 696 19.16 11.95 -22.72
N GLU A 697 17.89 11.95 -22.35
CA GLU A 697 17.41 12.27 -20.99
C GLU A 697 17.07 10.98 -20.24
N PHE A 698 17.13 11.01 -18.91
CA PHE A 698 16.95 9.83 -18.07
C PHE A 698 15.90 10.05 -16.99
N ASN A 699 15.27 8.95 -16.59
CA ASN A 699 14.46 8.85 -15.40
C ASN A 699 14.88 7.58 -14.67
N ARG A 700 15.61 7.75 -13.58
CA ARG A 700 16.27 6.69 -12.82
C ARG A 700 17.12 5.75 -13.69
N PRO A 701 18.28 6.21 -14.20
CA PRO A 701 19.25 5.34 -14.86
C PRO A 701 19.85 4.38 -13.82
N GLN A 702 19.30 3.18 -13.68
CA GLN A 702 19.58 2.30 -12.53
C GLN A 702 20.84 1.45 -12.69
N SER A 703 21.20 1.11 -13.93
CA SER A 703 22.35 0.27 -14.26
C SER A 703 22.98 0.73 -15.58
N ILE A 704 24.29 0.59 -15.67
CA ILE A 704 25.09 0.97 -16.82
C ILE A 704 26.12 -0.12 -17.16
N VAL A 705 26.32 -0.38 -18.45
CA VAL A 705 27.37 -1.29 -18.91
C VAL A 705 28.10 -0.72 -20.11
N ILE A 706 29.42 -0.86 -20.12
CA ILE A 706 30.29 -0.38 -21.20
C ILE A 706 30.69 -1.55 -22.10
N ASP A 707 30.42 -1.41 -23.40
CA ASP A 707 31.02 -2.22 -24.45
C ASP A 707 32.25 -1.48 -25.00
N ALA A 708 33.41 -1.76 -24.41
CA ALA A 708 34.66 -1.13 -24.83
C ALA A 708 35.05 -1.48 -26.28
N GLY A 709 34.63 -2.64 -26.80
CA GLY A 709 34.96 -3.08 -28.16
C GLY A 709 34.21 -2.29 -29.23
N ARG A 710 32.99 -1.82 -28.91
CA ARG A 710 32.15 -1.01 -29.81
C ARG A 710 32.08 0.47 -29.42
N GLU A 711 32.75 0.86 -28.34
CA GLU A 711 32.69 2.19 -27.72
C GLU A 711 31.24 2.63 -27.42
N ARG A 712 30.47 1.73 -26.79
CA ARG A 712 29.05 1.97 -26.44
C ARG A 712 28.82 1.94 -24.94
N LEU A 713 27.94 2.82 -24.48
CA LEU A 713 27.37 2.84 -23.14
C LEU A 713 25.90 2.41 -23.22
N TYR A 714 25.55 1.33 -22.54
CA TYR A 714 24.16 0.89 -22.40
C TYR A 714 23.65 1.35 -21.04
N VAL A 715 22.47 1.96 -21.02
CA VAL A 715 21.86 2.53 -19.81
C VAL A 715 20.47 1.94 -19.62
N ALA A 716 20.24 1.29 -18.47
CA ALA A 716 18.90 0.90 -18.04
C ALA A 716 18.18 2.13 -17.48
N ASP A 717 17.44 2.80 -18.36
CA ASP A 717 16.61 3.96 -18.03
C ASP A 717 15.28 3.47 -17.43
N SER A 718 15.37 3.01 -16.18
CA SER A 718 14.40 2.10 -15.56
C SER A 718 13.00 2.67 -15.50
N CYS A 719 12.89 3.93 -15.10
CA CYS A 719 11.59 4.55 -14.95
C CYS A 719 11.03 4.94 -16.33
N ASN A 720 11.84 5.22 -17.35
CA ASN A 720 11.35 5.40 -18.74
C ASN A 720 11.09 4.07 -19.48
N HIS A 721 11.27 2.92 -18.82
CA HIS A 721 10.95 1.61 -19.36
C HIS A 721 11.67 1.32 -20.70
N ARG A 722 12.94 1.70 -20.78
CA ARG A 722 13.76 1.55 -22.00
C ARG A 722 15.22 1.32 -21.65
N ILE A 723 15.98 0.87 -22.64
CA ILE A 723 17.45 0.88 -22.58
C ILE A 723 17.94 1.87 -23.62
N GLN A 724 18.81 2.80 -23.22
CA GLN A 724 19.46 3.71 -24.14
C GLN A 724 20.88 3.23 -24.45
N VAL A 725 21.20 3.14 -25.73
CA VAL A 725 22.55 2.84 -26.22
C VAL A 725 23.15 4.14 -26.73
N LEU A 726 24.24 4.55 -26.11
CA LEU A 726 24.90 5.82 -26.32
C LEU A 726 26.35 5.60 -26.78
N GLY A 727 26.93 6.60 -27.43
CA GLY A 727 28.38 6.74 -27.50
C GLY A 727 28.96 7.05 -26.11
N LEU A 728 30.26 6.84 -25.93
CA LEU A 728 30.94 7.17 -24.66
C LEU A 728 30.98 8.68 -24.36
N ASP A 729 30.67 9.51 -25.34
CA ASP A 729 30.46 10.96 -25.26
C ASP A 729 29.02 11.37 -24.93
N GLY A 730 28.09 10.41 -24.93
CA GLY A 730 26.68 10.61 -24.60
C GLY A 730 25.74 10.74 -25.81
N ASP A 731 26.26 10.66 -27.04
CA ASP A 731 25.42 10.74 -28.23
C ASP A 731 24.49 9.53 -28.35
N VAL A 732 23.20 9.77 -28.57
CA VAL A 732 22.21 8.69 -28.63
C VAL A 732 22.34 7.92 -29.94
N ILE A 733 22.69 6.63 -29.83
CA ILE A 733 22.80 5.72 -30.98
C ILE A 733 21.47 5.00 -31.20
N ARG A 734 20.85 4.50 -30.13
CA ARG A 734 19.64 3.66 -30.20
C ARG A 734 18.88 3.66 -28.89
N ILE A 735 17.58 3.40 -28.99
CA ILE A 735 16.73 3.02 -27.86
C ILE A 735 16.23 1.60 -28.10
N ILE A 736 16.38 0.74 -27.10
CA ILE A 736 15.91 -0.65 -27.11
C ILE A 736 14.70 -0.76 -26.19
N GLY A 737 13.67 -1.42 -26.70
CA GLY A 737 12.39 -1.64 -26.03
C GLY A 737 11.48 -0.42 -25.96
N SER A 738 10.30 -0.65 -25.42
CA SER A 738 9.25 0.34 -25.19
C SER A 738 8.50 -0.02 -23.91
N VAL A 739 7.76 0.93 -23.34
CA VAL A 739 6.89 0.66 -22.18
C VAL A 739 5.94 -0.49 -22.48
N GLY A 740 5.86 -1.47 -21.58
CA GLY A 740 4.92 -2.58 -21.68
C GLY A 740 5.49 -3.89 -21.19
N ARG A 741 4.75 -4.97 -21.41
CA ARG A 741 5.10 -6.33 -20.93
C ARG A 741 5.21 -7.37 -22.04
N ASP A 742 4.92 -6.98 -23.27
CA ASP A 742 5.08 -7.84 -24.43
C ASP A 742 6.57 -8.20 -24.67
N PRO A 743 6.85 -9.25 -25.45
CA PRO A 743 8.21 -9.56 -25.89
C PRO A 743 8.89 -8.34 -26.49
N GLY A 744 10.07 -7.99 -25.98
CA GLY A 744 10.84 -6.82 -26.42
C GLY A 744 10.42 -5.49 -25.80
N SER A 745 9.21 -5.38 -25.23
CA SER A 745 8.85 -4.27 -24.34
C SER A 745 9.46 -4.48 -22.95
N LEU A 746 9.62 -3.40 -22.19
CA LEU A 746 10.31 -3.38 -20.91
C LEU A 746 9.42 -2.76 -19.82
N HIS A 747 9.56 -3.26 -18.59
CA HIS A 747 8.90 -2.72 -17.41
C HIS A 747 9.86 -2.73 -16.23
N TYR A 748 10.46 -1.56 -15.99
CA TYR A 748 11.47 -1.31 -14.96
C TYR A 748 12.71 -2.21 -15.17
N PRO A 749 13.45 -2.05 -16.30
CA PRO A 749 14.75 -2.70 -16.47
C PRO A 749 15.69 -2.15 -15.40
N TYR A 750 16.19 -2.97 -14.49
CA TYR A 750 16.99 -2.54 -13.34
C TYR A 750 18.47 -2.85 -13.50
N ASP A 751 18.81 -3.91 -14.24
CA ASP A 751 20.20 -4.30 -14.43
C ASP A 751 20.48 -4.89 -15.81
N LEU A 752 21.73 -4.74 -16.24
CA LEU A 752 22.22 -5.05 -17.57
C LEU A 752 23.53 -5.83 -17.50
N VAL A 753 23.65 -6.91 -18.26
CA VAL A 753 24.94 -7.58 -18.46
C VAL A 753 25.16 -7.92 -19.93
N LEU A 754 26.36 -7.62 -20.43
CA LEU A 754 26.78 -7.98 -21.78
C LEU A 754 27.34 -9.40 -21.81
N LEU A 755 26.84 -10.20 -22.75
CA LEU A 755 27.36 -11.53 -23.06
C LEU A 755 28.52 -11.44 -24.07
N GLU A 756 29.26 -12.53 -24.23
CA GLU A 756 30.46 -12.58 -25.09
C GLU A 756 30.15 -12.40 -26.58
N ASP A 757 28.95 -12.77 -27.01
CA ASP A 757 28.46 -12.52 -28.37
C ASP A 757 28.02 -11.05 -28.59
N GLY A 758 28.06 -10.22 -27.54
CA GLY A 758 27.60 -8.84 -27.53
C GLY A 758 26.09 -8.67 -27.31
N SER A 759 25.35 -9.77 -27.11
CA SER A 759 23.95 -9.68 -26.70
C SER A 759 23.83 -9.18 -25.25
N LEU A 760 22.70 -8.57 -24.95
CA LEU A 760 22.42 -7.91 -23.68
C LEU A 760 21.36 -8.69 -22.92
N LEU A 761 21.68 -9.09 -21.69
CA LEU A 761 20.69 -9.56 -20.72
C LEU A 761 20.18 -8.38 -19.89
N VAL A 762 18.89 -8.41 -19.60
CA VAL A 762 18.16 -7.33 -18.94
C VAL A 762 17.35 -7.93 -17.79
N SER A 763 17.66 -7.54 -16.55
CA SER A 763 16.84 -7.87 -15.39
C SER A 763 15.68 -6.90 -15.26
N GLU A 764 14.44 -7.39 -15.35
CA GLU A 764 13.24 -6.58 -15.17
C GLU A 764 12.62 -6.78 -13.80
N PHE A 765 12.80 -5.75 -12.96
CA PHE A 765 12.18 -5.67 -11.65
C PHE A 765 10.66 -5.72 -11.74
N GLY A 766 10.08 -4.99 -12.70
CA GLY A 766 8.63 -4.84 -12.83
C GLY A 766 7.91 -6.05 -13.43
N SER A 767 8.58 -6.81 -14.30
CA SER A 767 8.01 -7.98 -14.97
C SER A 767 8.42 -9.32 -14.34
N SER A 768 9.30 -9.32 -13.33
CA SER A 768 9.84 -10.54 -12.70
C SER A 768 10.39 -11.54 -13.73
N ARG A 769 11.19 -11.01 -14.68
CA ARG A 769 11.79 -11.79 -15.78
C ARG A 769 13.17 -11.25 -16.16
N ILE A 770 13.94 -12.06 -16.85
CA ILE A 770 15.17 -11.67 -17.56
C ILE A 770 14.88 -11.70 -19.06
N GLN A 771 15.23 -10.67 -19.82
CA GLN A 771 15.14 -10.66 -21.28
C GLN A 771 16.51 -10.61 -21.93
N ARG A 772 16.64 -11.18 -23.13
CA ARG A 772 17.85 -11.09 -23.97
C ARG A 772 17.57 -10.32 -25.25
N PHE A 773 18.49 -9.44 -25.61
CA PHE A 773 18.45 -8.67 -26.85
C PHE A 773 19.77 -8.84 -27.61
N ASP A 774 19.72 -8.88 -28.93
CA ASP A 774 20.93 -8.85 -29.75
C ASP A 774 21.61 -7.46 -29.73
N PRO A 775 22.84 -7.31 -30.26
CA PRO A 775 23.52 -6.01 -30.31
C PRO A 775 22.76 -4.94 -31.11
N GLU A 776 21.83 -5.34 -31.99
CA GLU A 776 20.97 -4.46 -32.77
C GLU A 776 19.67 -4.07 -32.04
N GLY A 777 19.42 -4.64 -30.86
CA GLY A 777 18.25 -4.38 -30.02
C GLY A 777 17.02 -5.21 -30.39
N ARG A 778 17.16 -6.26 -31.19
CA ARG A 778 16.08 -7.22 -31.45
C ARG A 778 15.97 -8.17 -30.27
N TRP A 779 14.74 -8.40 -29.84
CA TRP A 779 14.44 -9.34 -28.77
C TRP A 779 14.74 -10.77 -29.20
N LEU A 780 15.42 -11.51 -28.33
CA LEU A 780 15.83 -12.90 -28.57
C LEU A 780 15.12 -13.91 -27.66
N GLY A 781 14.67 -13.50 -26.47
CA GLY A 781 14.00 -14.40 -25.55
C GLY A 781 13.80 -13.81 -24.16
N ALA A 782 13.06 -14.53 -23.31
CA ALA A 782 12.80 -14.15 -21.94
C ALA A 782 12.64 -15.37 -21.02
N TRP A 783 13.05 -15.24 -19.76
CA TRP A 783 12.95 -16.27 -18.73
C TRP A 783 12.41 -15.71 -17.42
N GLY A 784 11.75 -16.55 -16.64
CA GLY A 784 11.17 -16.16 -15.37
C GLY A 784 9.69 -15.75 -15.47
N SER A 785 9.01 -15.86 -14.34
CA SER A 785 7.68 -15.34 -14.10
C SER A 785 7.53 -15.04 -12.62
N HIS A 786 6.60 -14.16 -12.24
CA HIS A 786 6.42 -13.85 -10.83
C HIS A 786 6.08 -15.10 -9.98
N GLY A 787 6.85 -15.33 -8.91
CA GLY A 787 6.58 -16.38 -7.92
C GLY A 787 7.82 -16.82 -7.13
N HIS A 788 7.72 -17.96 -6.46
CA HIS A 788 8.74 -18.48 -5.53
C HIS A 788 9.38 -19.80 -6.00
N GLY A 789 8.86 -20.41 -7.08
CA GLY A 789 9.36 -21.65 -7.66
C GLY A 789 10.77 -21.56 -8.24
N PRO A 790 11.43 -22.69 -8.56
CA PRO A 790 12.80 -22.72 -9.10
C PRO A 790 13.00 -22.09 -10.48
N ASP A 791 11.95 -21.69 -11.18
CA ASP A 791 11.94 -21.06 -12.50
C ASP A 791 11.16 -19.73 -12.48
N GLN A 792 10.77 -19.30 -11.27
CA GLN A 792 10.06 -18.08 -11.00
C GLN A 792 10.98 -17.09 -10.29
N LEU A 793 10.74 -15.81 -10.54
CA LEU A 793 11.46 -14.69 -9.95
C LEU A 793 10.47 -13.82 -9.20
N ASN A 794 10.93 -13.06 -8.22
CA ASN A 794 10.13 -12.05 -7.54
C ASN A 794 10.98 -10.79 -7.42
N ALA A 795 10.64 -9.77 -8.20
CA ALA A 795 11.36 -8.50 -8.20
C ALA A 795 12.90 -8.68 -8.34
N PRO A 796 13.39 -9.38 -9.38
CA PRO A 796 14.82 -9.58 -9.58
C PRO A 796 15.49 -8.22 -9.80
N TRP A 797 16.50 -7.93 -8.99
CA TRP A 797 17.11 -6.60 -8.98
C TRP A 797 18.33 -6.53 -9.88
N SER A 798 19.13 -7.61 -9.92
CA SER A 798 20.44 -7.61 -10.56
C SER A 798 20.73 -8.95 -11.23
N VAL A 799 21.52 -8.92 -12.30
CA VAL A 799 21.96 -10.08 -13.06
C VAL A 799 23.41 -9.89 -13.46
N ASP A 800 24.24 -10.92 -13.25
CA ASP A 800 25.64 -10.88 -13.69
C ASP A 800 26.10 -12.26 -14.18
N ARG A 801 27.28 -12.34 -14.79
CA ARG A 801 27.79 -13.58 -15.39
C ARG A 801 29.23 -13.88 -15.04
N MET A 802 29.54 -15.16 -14.90
CA MET A 802 30.90 -15.64 -14.81
C MET A 802 31.12 -16.80 -15.78
N GLY A 803 31.82 -16.54 -16.87
CA GLY A 803 31.89 -17.47 -18.01
C GLY A 803 30.50 -17.74 -18.57
N GLU A 804 30.10 -19.00 -18.65
CA GLU A 804 28.77 -19.43 -19.10
C GLU A 804 27.72 -19.41 -18.00
N THR A 805 28.06 -19.20 -16.73
CA THR A 805 27.06 -19.19 -15.65
C THR A 805 26.50 -17.79 -15.46
N ILE A 806 25.18 -17.66 -15.51
CA ILE A 806 24.46 -16.41 -15.21
C ILE A 806 23.88 -16.52 -13.79
N TYR A 807 24.12 -15.49 -12.99
CA TYR A 807 23.63 -15.33 -11.62
C TYR A 807 22.51 -14.30 -11.62
N ILE A 808 21.32 -14.71 -11.25
CA ILE A 808 20.13 -13.86 -11.17
C ILE A 808 19.83 -13.59 -9.70
N LEU A 809 19.86 -12.32 -9.30
CA LEU A 809 19.56 -11.88 -7.95
C LEU A 809 18.05 -11.71 -7.74
N ASP A 810 17.43 -12.81 -7.37
CA ASP A 810 15.99 -12.95 -7.11
C ASP A 810 15.62 -12.33 -5.75
N SER A 811 15.60 -11.00 -5.73
CA SER A 811 15.69 -10.18 -4.52
C SER A 811 14.46 -10.27 -3.62
N GLY A 812 13.26 -10.39 -4.20
CA GLY A 812 12.02 -10.62 -3.46
C GLY A 812 11.89 -12.04 -2.89
N ASN A 813 12.81 -12.95 -3.24
CA ASN A 813 12.90 -14.30 -2.70
C ASN A 813 14.18 -14.52 -1.85
N ASP A 814 14.96 -13.46 -1.59
CA ASP A 814 16.19 -13.50 -0.79
C ASP A 814 17.17 -14.59 -1.22
N ARG A 815 17.36 -14.76 -2.54
CA ARG A 815 18.21 -15.82 -3.11
C ARG A 815 18.88 -15.39 -4.41
N VAL A 816 19.88 -16.17 -4.80
CA VAL A 816 20.52 -16.13 -6.13
C VAL A 816 20.18 -17.42 -6.86
N GLN A 817 19.73 -17.29 -8.11
CA GLN A 817 19.50 -18.43 -9.02
C GLN A 817 20.57 -18.46 -10.10
N MET A 818 21.08 -19.65 -10.39
CA MET A 818 22.14 -19.88 -11.37
C MET A 818 21.58 -20.63 -12.58
N ILE A 819 21.90 -20.17 -13.77
CA ILE A 819 21.55 -20.82 -15.04
C ILE A 819 22.78 -20.92 -15.93
N ASP A 820 22.85 -21.97 -16.75
CA ASP A 820 23.91 -22.13 -17.74
C ASP A 820 23.51 -21.50 -19.08
N ALA A 821 24.34 -20.60 -19.58
CA ALA A 821 24.16 -19.91 -20.86
C ALA A 821 24.21 -20.86 -22.06
N ALA A 822 24.91 -22.00 -21.96
CA ALA A 822 24.92 -23.03 -23.01
C ALA A 822 23.57 -23.76 -23.17
N GLY A 823 22.80 -23.89 -22.08
CA GLY A 823 21.43 -24.38 -22.13
C GLY A 823 20.46 -23.35 -22.73
N ALA A 824 20.87 -22.08 -22.83
CA ALA A 824 20.03 -20.95 -23.22
C ALA A 824 19.41 -21.07 -24.60
N GLY A 825 20.01 -21.85 -25.51
CA GLY A 825 19.42 -22.17 -26.82
C GLY A 825 18.83 -20.97 -27.56
N VAL A 826 19.41 -19.79 -27.33
CA VAL A 826 19.03 -18.46 -27.83
C VAL A 826 20.25 -17.85 -28.49
#